data_AF-A0A7V6ECM0-F1
#
_entry.id   AF-A0A7V6ECM0-F1
#
_cell.length_a   1.000
_cell.length_b   1.000
_cell.length_c   1.000
_cell.angle_alpha   90.00
_cell.angle_beta   90.00
_cell.angle_gamma   90.00
#
_symmetry.space_group_name_H-M   'P 1'
#
loop_
_entity.id
_entity.type
_entity.pdbx_description
1 polymer ?
#
loop_
_entity_poly.entity_id
_entity_poly.type
_entity_poly.pdbx_seq_one_letter_code
_entity_poly.pdbx_strand_id
1 'polypeptide(L)'
;MYNTHEIISRLQWFNSDIPEEVYNFISSDFSGLFAPMQVREEFVELLKIFRSLKPKYVLEIGTANGGTLFCFTKLAAPDATIISIDLPNGPFGGGYPEHKIPLYKAFAGKNQVLHLIRKDSHSQETLTEVLKVLNGNYLDFLFIDGDHTYDGVKKDFEMYQSLVRTGGVIAFHDIVKHPPELRCEVEKLWQQIKHSFQHKELIKDINQNWAGIGVLVKSCLEKPNNFWPGRGNMKRVLLINPHDNRQDGYTNPPLGLLYLAGSLVKCGIDTHVTDGSLYGFGAIENAVKSLKPDVVGITCLTATRKRSVDVARYIKSVLPKSLVVFGGPHATIMPEQLLKHYPEIDCIVRGEGEATFLDVVMGKSFKDIDGLVYRDGDRIIKNRPRKYFENLDEIPFPAWHLVDLWKYPGRDKGVFNGVDVEKSPRIPIVFSRGCIGRCNFCSSWWIWRGWRCRSPKNMVDEIELLVWRHGIRHFCFVDDTFTADVQASIDLCNEIIARDLKIAFFCTTRADCVSEELFYSLKRAGCYKISFGIESASQRVLDKIGKMATVEQSEKAIKMAKAAGLLTCAMMISGNVGETPATVKQSIEFLRKTQPDDVGIVGGLWVFPGTQLYRTCKEKGFITDEFWLGDEHHKLYTLEYNKEQIDEFTKRIYFFNTDFGELKMETKDTNIAGLERNLQPGLSVVINTLNEEKCIERCLQSVADIADEIIIVDMHSDDRTVEIAKKYTDKIFYIDKLGCVEPARNFALSKATKEWVLILDADECLSKTFRDNIRGVIANNAGVDVFLVPFNTKILGRWIQSTGWGRDKEWHPRLFRN
;
A
#
# COMPACT_ATOMS: atom_id res chain seq x y z
N MET A 1 40.76 -13.03 -44.39
CA MET A 1 39.34 -12.86 -43.97
C MET A 1 39.00 -14.05 -43.09
N TYR A 2 38.71 -13.84 -41.82
CA TYR A 2 38.25 -14.92 -40.93
C TYR A 2 36.82 -15.32 -41.31
N ASN A 3 36.52 -16.62 -41.31
CA ASN A 3 35.16 -17.12 -41.50
C ASN A 3 34.33 -16.80 -40.24
N THR A 4 33.19 -16.12 -40.37
CA THR A 4 32.29 -15.76 -39.25
C THR A 4 31.97 -16.95 -38.33
N HIS A 5 31.80 -18.16 -38.87
CA HIS A 5 31.53 -19.37 -38.08
C HIS A 5 32.71 -19.79 -37.21
N GLU A 6 33.94 -19.60 -37.70
CA GLU A 6 35.17 -19.90 -36.97
C GLU A 6 35.37 -18.90 -35.81
N ILE A 7 35.09 -17.61 -36.06
CA ILE A 7 35.13 -16.55 -35.04
C ILE A 7 34.12 -16.86 -33.92
N ILE A 8 32.86 -17.14 -34.28
CA ILE A 8 31.80 -17.47 -33.32
C ILE A 8 32.18 -18.69 -32.49
N SER A 9 32.70 -19.74 -33.13
CA SER A 9 33.14 -20.93 -32.43
C SER A 9 34.23 -20.58 -31.42
N ARG A 10 35.30 -19.87 -31.82
CA ARG A 10 36.38 -19.50 -30.89
C ARG A 10 35.89 -18.65 -29.71
N LEU A 11 34.98 -17.70 -29.95
CA LEU A 11 34.39 -16.86 -28.88
C LEU A 11 33.54 -17.69 -27.89
N GLN A 12 32.84 -18.71 -28.37
CA GLN A 12 32.00 -19.59 -27.54
C GLN A 12 32.83 -20.62 -26.76
N TRP A 13 33.89 -21.15 -27.35
CA TRP A 13 34.77 -22.16 -26.74
C TRP A 13 35.77 -21.59 -25.73
N PHE A 14 36.01 -20.28 -25.73
CA PHE A 14 36.84 -19.65 -24.72
C PHE A 14 36.21 -19.75 -23.32
N ASN A 15 36.96 -20.35 -22.40
CA ASN A 15 36.52 -20.61 -21.03
C ASN A 15 37.65 -20.27 -20.05
N SER A 16 37.65 -19.04 -19.54
CA SER A 16 38.48 -18.62 -18.42
C SER A 16 37.70 -17.58 -17.63
N ASP A 17 37.85 -17.60 -16.30
CA ASP A 17 37.33 -16.58 -15.40
C ASP A 17 38.45 -15.68 -14.84
N ILE A 18 39.68 -15.80 -15.35
CA ILE A 18 40.83 -15.00 -14.93
C ILE A 18 40.85 -13.68 -15.73
N PRO A 19 40.71 -12.51 -15.08
CA PRO A 19 40.63 -11.21 -15.77
C PRO A 19 41.73 -10.97 -16.82
N GLU A 20 42.97 -11.30 -16.50
CA GLU A 20 44.11 -11.16 -17.40
C GLU A 20 44.00 -12.05 -18.64
N GLU A 21 43.54 -13.29 -18.50
CA GLU A 21 43.37 -14.23 -19.61
C GLU A 21 42.24 -13.81 -20.54
N VAL A 22 41.11 -13.37 -19.96
CA VAL A 22 39.95 -12.86 -20.70
C VAL A 22 40.35 -11.63 -21.53
N TYR A 23 41.04 -10.66 -20.91
CA TYR A 23 41.54 -9.48 -21.61
C TYR A 23 42.53 -9.84 -22.71
N ASN A 24 43.51 -10.68 -22.41
CA ASN A 24 44.56 -11.05 -23.37
C ASN A 24 43.94 -11.77 -24.58
N PHE A 25 43.00 -12.69 -24.37
CA PHE A 25 42.34 -13.42 -25.46
C PHE A 25 41.68 -12.48 -26.47
N ILE A 26 40.87 -11.52 -25.99
CA ILE A 26 40.17 -10.61 -26.90
C ILE A 26 41.13 -9.59 -27.54
N SER A 27 42.20 -9.23 -26.84
CA SER A 27 43.18 -8.22 -27.27
C SER A 27 44.32 -8.79 -28.13
N SER A 28 44.55 -10.11 -28.16
CA SER A 28 45.53 -10.76 -29.03
C SER A 28 44.86 -11.34 -30.25
N ASP A 29 43.91 -12.26 -30.03
CA ASP A 29 43.37 -13.14 -31.07
C ASP A 29 42.36 -12.42 -31.96
N PHE A 30 41.78 -11.34 -31.42
CA PHE A 30 40.74 -10.54 -32.07
C PHE A 30 41.01 -9.03 -31.98
N SER A 31 42.29 -8.62 -31.85
CA SER A 31 42.70 -7.23 -31.67
C SER A 31 42.13 -6.28 -32.73
N GLY A 32 42.03 -6.73 -33.99
CA GLY A 32 41.45 -5.96 -35.09
C GLY A 32 39.91 -5.99 -35.17
N LEU A 33 39.23 -6.75 -34.30
CA LEU A 33 37.79 -7.00 -34.39
C LEU A 33 37.02 -6.53 -33.14
N PHE A 34 37.58 -6.79 -31.95
CA PHE A 34 36.93 -6.58 -30.65
C PHE A 34 37.87 -6.02 -29.56
N ALA A 35 38.98 -5.35 -29.88
CA ALA A 35 39.88 -4.87 -28.82
C ALA A 35 39.17 -3.89 -27.85
N PRO A 36 39.35 -4.03 -26.52
CA PRO A 36 38.99 -3.01 -25.56
C PRO A 36 39.83 -1.74 -25.79
N MET A 37 39.21 -0.57 -25.71
CA MET A 37 39.85 0.73 -25.94
C MET A 37 40.28 1.40 -24.63
N GLN A 38 40.71 0.61 -23.65
CA GLN A 38 41.13 1.07 -22.33
C GLN A 38 42.61 0.70 -22.08
N VAL A 39 43.26 1.43 -21.18
CA VAL A 39 44.61 1.07 -20.70
C VAL A 39 44.53 -0.29 -19.99
N ARG A 40 45.31 -1.26 -20.47
CA ARG A 40 45.27 -2.66 -20.01
C ARG A 40 45.30 -2.79 -18.49
N GLU A 41 46.24 -2.12 -17.83
CA GLU A 41 46.43 -2.22 -16.39
C GLU A 41 45.24 -1.68 -15.60
N GLU A 42 44.64 -0.58 -16.06
CA GLU A 42 43.46 0.03 -15.44
C GLU A 42 42.24 -0.88 -15.61
N PHE A 43 42.04 -1.39 -16.82
CA PHE A 43 40.88 -2.20 -17.14
C PHE A 43 40.94 -3.59 -16.49
N VAL A 44 42.11 -4.23 -16.45
CA VAL A 44 42.27 -5.50 -15.71
C VAL A 44 41.95 -5.34 -14.22
N GLU A 45 42.33 -4.21 -13.60
CA GLU A 45 41.94 -3.92 -12.22
C GLU A 45 40.43 -3.71 -12.06
N LEU A 46 39.76 -3.09 -13.04
CA LEU A 46 38.30 -3.03 -13.06
C LEU A 46 37.68 -4.42 -13.19
N LEU A 47 38.22 -5.28 -14.07
CA LEU A 47 37.73 -6.64 -14.26
C LEU A 47 37.91 -7.50 -12.99
N LYS A 48 38.93 -7.26 -12.17
CA LYS A 48 39.07 -7.89 -10.85
C LYS A 48 37.95 -7.46 -9.89
N ILE A 49 37.63 -6.16 -9.85
CA ILE A 49 36.50 -5.64 -9.06
C ILE A 49 35.19 -6.26 -9.57
N PHE A 50 34.97 -6.26 -10.88
CA PHE A 50 33.80 -6.84 -11.53
C PHE A 50 33.64 -8.33 -11.20
N ARG A 51 34.70 -9.14 -11.36
CA ARG A 51 34.69 -10.57 -11.02
C ARG A 51 34.36 -10.81 -9.55
N SER A 52 34.91 -9.97 -8.65
CA SER A 52 34.63 -10.09 -7.21
C SER A 52 33.16 -9.85 -6.86
N LEU A 53 32.47 -9.02 -7.66
CA LEU A 53 31.05 -8.71 -7.50
C LEU A 53 30.14 -9.86 -7.96
N LYS A 54 30.61 -10.70 -8.90
CA LYS A 54 29.81 -11.76 -9.55
C LYS A 54 28.46 -11.24 -10.05
N PRO A 55 28.44 -10.19 -10.88
CA PRO A 55 27.23 -9.47 -11.20
C PRO A 55 26.27 -10.34 -12.02
N LYS A 56 24.99 -10.28 -11.66
CA LYS A 56 23.89 -10.92 -12.36
C LYS A 56 23.20 -9.96 -13.33
N TYR A 57 23.11 -8.68 -12.99
CA TYR A 57 22.53 -7.65 -13.86
C TYR A 57 23.59 -6.59 -14.18
N VAL A 58 23.95 -6.50 -15.46
CA VAL A 58 25.04 -5.64 -15.95
C VAL A 58 24.50 -4.71 -17.03
N LEU A 59 24.83 -3.43 -16.95
CA LEU A 59 24.57 -2.46 -18.00
C LEU A 59 25.87 -1.79 -18.44
N GLU A 60 26.12 -1.81 -19.74
CA GLU A 60 27.17 -1.06 -20.42
C GLU A 60 26.55 0.01 -21.32
N ILE A 61 27.03 1.25 -21.22
CA ILE A 61 26.70 2.35 -22.13
C ILE A 61 27.98 2.71 -22.88
N GLY A 62 27.95 2.61 -24.22
CA GLY A 62 29.10 2.84 -25.08
C GLY A 62 29.90 1.58 -25.39
N THR A 63 29.34 0.69 -26.20
CA THR A 63 29.94 -0.63 -26.50
C THR A 63 31.09 -0.55 -27.52
N ALA A 64 31.05 0.39 -28.46
CA ALA A 64 32.06 0.58 -29.49
C ALA A 64 32.41 -0.75 -30.22
N ASN A 65 33.67 -1.20 -30.11
CA ASN A 65 34.13 -2.44 -30.75
C ASN A 65 33.79 -3.73 -29.98
N GLY A 66 33.16 -3.64 -28.81
CA GLY A 66 32.64 -4.80 -28.06
C GLY A 66 33.67 -5.53 -27.19
N GLY A 67 34.88 -5.00 -27.04
CA GLY A 67 35.92 -5.62 -26.21
C GLY A 67 35.62 -5.59 -24.72
N THR A 68 35.13 -4.46 -24.22
CA THR A 68 34.61 -4.32 -22.86
C THR A 68 33.42 -5.25 -22.63
N LEU A 69 32.46 -5.26 -23.56
CA LEU A 69 31.29 -6.11 -23.53
C LEU A 69 31.64 -7.60 -23.46
N PHE A 70 32.61 -8.06 -24.25
CA PHE A 70 33.11 -9.44 -24.20
C PHE A 70 33.63 -9.77 -22.80
N CYS A 71 34.51 -8.93 -22.26
CA CYS A 71 35.12 -9.15 -20.94
C CYS A 71 34.07 -9.18 -19.83
N PHE A 72 33.13 -8.25 -19.81
CA PHE A 72 32.03 -8.22 -18.82
C PHE A 72 31.13 -9.45 -18.97
N THR A 73 30.79 -9.85 -20.20
CA THR A 73 29.94 -11.02 -20.43
C THR A 73 30.60 -12.31 -19.91
N LYS A 74 31.90 -12.51 -20.17
CA LYS A 74 32.61 -13.72 -19.72
C LYS A 74 32.83 -13.78 -18.21
N LEU A 75 32.99 -12.65 -17.54
CA LEU A 75 33.24 -12.59 -16.10
C LEU A 75 31.96 -12.43 -15.26
N ALA A 76 30.80 -12.21 -15.89
CA ALA A 76 29.51 -12.12 -15.20
C ALA A 76 29.03 -13.49 -14.69
N ALA A 77 27.97 -13.49 -13.88
CA ALA A 77 27.37 -14.74 -13.40
C ALA A 77 26.93 -15.65 -14.58
N PRO A 78 26.95 -16.98 -14.41
CA PRO A 78 26.54 -17.92 -15.46
C PRO A 78 25.10 -17.75 -15.95
N ASP A 79 24.23 -17.15 -15.14
CA ASP A 79 22.82 -16.83 -15.42
C ASP A 79 22.58 -15.31 -15.52
N ALA A 80 23.61 -14.54 -15.85
CA ALA A 80 23.53 -13.08 -15.92
C ALA A 80 22.66 -12.59 -17.08
N THR A 81 21.99 -11.45 -16.83
CA THR A 81 21.38 -10.60 -17.84
C THR A 81 22.29 -9.40 -18.06
N ILE A 82 22.81 -9.28 -19.28
CA ILE A 82 23.71 -8.22 -19.71
C ILE A 82 22.97 -7.33 -20.71
N ILE A 83 23.06 -6.03 -20.51
CA ILE A 83 22.48 -5.01 -21.37
C ILE A 83 23.62 -4.14 -21.91
N SER A 84 23.63 -3.92 -23.21
CA SER A 84 24.52 -2.98 -23.88
C SER A 84 23.66 -1.94 -24.59
N ILE A 85 23.97 -0.66 -24.37
CA ILE A 85 23.38 0.48 -25.07
C ILE A 85 24.45 1.13 -25.92
N ASP A 86 24.16 1.31 -27.21
CA ASP A 86 25.04 2.00 -28.12
C ASP A 86 24.25 2.66 -29.26
N LEU A 87 24.69 3.82 -29.76
CA LEU A 87 23.98 4.58 -30.80
C LEU A 87 24.72 4.51 -32.15
N PRO A 88 24.20 3.74 -33.14
CA PRO A 88 24.76 3.72 -34.48
C PRO A 88 24.67 5.09 -35.16
N ASN A 89 25.76 5.51 -35.81
CA ASN A 89 25.86 6.79 -36.54
C ASN A 89 25.61 8.03 -35.67
N GLY A 90 25.79 7.94 -34.35
CA GLY A 90 25.75 9.11 -33.47
C GLY A 90 26.85 10.14 -33.79
N PRO A 91 26.72 11.39 -33.30
CA PRO A 91 27.67 12.48 -33.58
C PRO A 91 29.11 12.21 -33.11
N PHE A 92 29.28 11.24 -32.20
CA PHE A 92 30.57 10.82 -31.66
C PHE A 92 31.03 9.45 -32.19
N GLY A 93 30.32 8.89 -33.19
CA GLY A 93 30.77 7.73 -33.95
C GLY A 93 31.06 6.49 -33.10
N GLY A 94 30.08 6.00 -32.32
CA GLY A 94 30.28 4.87 -31.38
C GLY A 94 29.61 3.55 -31.77
N GLY A 95 28.42 3.57 -32.37
CA GLY A 95 27.64 2.34 -32.52
C GLY A 95 28.18 1.34 -33.55
N TYR A 96 28.26 0.08 -33.12
CA TYR A 96 28.65 -1.04 -33.98
C TYR A 96 27.65 -1.31 -35.13
N PRO A 97 28.14 -1.78 -36.28
CA PRO A 97 27.31 -2.11 -37.44
C PRO A 97 26.52 -3.40 -37.24
N GLU A 98 25.40 -3.56 -37.94
CA GLU A 98 24.49 -4.71 -37.79
C GLU A 98 25.15 -6.07 -38.00
N HIS A 99 26.12 -6.15 -38.90
CA HIS A 99 26.84 -7.39 -39.16
C HIS A 99 27.67 -7.89 -37.96
N LYS A 100 27.93 -7.05 -36.94
CA LYS A 100 28.57 -7.47 -35.67
C LYS A 100 27.58 -8.04 -34.65
N ILE A 101 26.26 -7.85 -34.80
CA ILE A 101 25.25 -8.36 -33.86
C ILE A 101 25.38 -9.88 -33.60
N PRO A 102 25.51 -10.75 -34.61
CA PRO A 102 25.65 -12.19 -34.37
C PRO A 102 26.94 -12.54 -33.61
N LEU A 103 28.01 -11.76 -33.81
CA LEU A 103 29.27 -11.96 -33.11
C LEU A 103 29.16 -11.59 -31.64
N TYR A 104 28.50 -10.48 -31.31
CA TYR A 104 28.32 -10.05 -29.92
C TYR A 104 27.40 -10.99 -29.17
N LYS A 105 26.33 -11.48 -29.82
CA LYS A 105 25.47 -12.54 -29.25
C LYS A 105 26.24 -13.81 -28.92
N ALA A 106 27.34 -14.10 -29.62
CA ALA A 106 28.19 -15.26 -29.33
C ALA A 106 29.07 -15.09 -28.09
N PHE A 107 29.15 -13.88 -27.50
CA PHE A 107 29.87 -13.66 -26.25
C PHE A 107 29.19 -14.37 -25.07
N ALA A 108 27.85 -14.39 -25.07
CA ALA A 108 27.02 -14.94 -24.00
C ALA A 108 27.19 -16.46 -23.86
N GLY A 109 27.32 -16.90 -22.61
CA GLY A 109 27.25 -18.32 -22.25
C GLY A 109 25.83 -18.88 -22.41
N LYS A 110 25.70 -20.21 -22.31
CA LYS A 110 24.45 -20.96 -22.57
C LYS A 110 23.22 -20.45 -21.80
N ASN A 111 23.40 -19.97 -20.57
CA ASN A 111 22.32 -19.52 -19.70
C ASN A 111 22.30 -17.99 -19.47
N GLN A 112 23.21 -17.26 -20.12
CA GLN A 112 23.23 -15.81 -20.06
C GLN A 112 22.30 -15.22 -21.12
N VAL A 113 21.77 -14.04 -20.84
CA VAL A 113 20.97 -13.28 -21.79
C VAL A 113 21.67 -11.96 -22.08
N LEU A 114 21.98 -11.71 -23.36
CA LEU A 114 22.61 -10.46 -23.81
C LEU A 114 21.63 -9.64 -24.65
N HIS A 115 21.27 -8.46 -24.14
CA HIS A 115 20.43 -7.48 -24.80
C HIS A 115 21.29 -6.40 -25.45
N LEU A 116 21.11 -6.21 -26.75
CA LEU A 116 21.85 -5.28 -27.59
C LEU A 116 20.91 -4.15 -28.03
N ILE A 117 20.88 -3.05 -27.27
CA ILE A 117 19.99 -1.92 -27.50
C ILE A 117 20.73 -0.88 -28.33
N ARG A 118 20.36 -0.78 -29.61
CA ARG A 118 20.98 0.13 -30.58
C ARG A 118 20.26 1.49 -30.65
N LYS A 119 20.21 2.21 -29.53
CA LYS A 119 19.45 3.47 -29.35
C LYS A 119 20.23 4.49 -28.52
N ASP A 120 19.74 5.72 -28.51
CA ASP A 120 20.26 6.82 -27.71
C ASP A 120 20.00 6.56 -26.21
N SER A 121 21.06 6.47 -25.39
CA SER A 121 20.99 6.30 -23.93
C SER A 121 20.35 7.49 -23.24
N HIS A 122 20.34 8.66 -23.86
CA HIS A 122 19.75 9.87 -23.31
C HIS A 122 18.24 9.98 -23.53
N SER A 123 17.63 8.96 -24.16
CA SER A 123 16.20 8.93 -24.45
C SER A 123 15.39 8.15 -23.40
N GLN A 124 14.20 8.65 -23.08
CA GLN A 124 13.27 7.99 -22.15
C GLN A 124 12.79 6.62 -22.68
N GLU A 125 12.75 6.45 -24.00
CA GLU A 125 12.40 5.19 -24.66
C GLU A 125 13.43 4.10 -24.32
N THR A 126 14.72 4.42 -24.45
CA THR A 126 15.81 3.51 -24.10
C THR A 126 15.79 3.14 -22.61
N LEU A 127 15.60 4.11 -21.71
CA LEU A 127 15.43 3.84 -20.28
C LEU A 127 14.25 2.88 -20.00
N THR A 128 13.13 3.08 -20.68
CA THR A 128 11.95 2.21 -20.57
C THR A 128 12.26 0.79 -21.04
N GLU A 129 13.04 0.63 -22.10
CA GLU A 129 13.48 -0.67 -22.60
C GLU A 129 14.43 -1.37 -21.61
N VAL A 130 15.39 -0.65 -21.03
CA VAL A 130 16.27 -1.16 -19.96
C VAL A 130 15.44 -1.64 -18.77
N LEU A 131 14.47 -0.84 -18.31
CA LEU A 131 13.59 -1.21 -17.18
C LEU A 131 12.77 -2.47 -17.47
N LYS A 132 12.28 -2.63 -18.70
CA LYS A 132 11.59 -3.87 -19.13
C LYS A 132 12.49 -5.09 -19.06
N VAL A 133 13.74 -4.96 -19.52
CA VAL A 133 14.73 -6.05 -19.45
C VAL A 133 15.07 -6.40 -18.01
N LEU A 134 15.24 -5.39 -17.15
CA LEU A 134 15.53 -5.60 -15.73
C LEU A 134 14.37 -6.25 -14.97
N ASN A 135 13.13 -6.07 -15.42
CA ASN A 135 11.94 -6.70 -14.84
C ASN A 135 11.88 -6.58 -13.30
N GLY A 136 12.11 -5.36 -12.81
CA GLY A 136 12.11 -5.04 -11.37
C GLY A 136 13.41 -5.34 -10.62
N ASN A 137 14.42 -5.94 -11.26
CA ASN A 137 15.74 -6.16 -10.65
C ASN A 137 16.63 -4.91 -10.75
N TYR A 138 17.65 -4.84 -9.88
CA TYR A 138 18.65 -3.78 -9.91
C TYR A 138 19.92 -4.23 -10.61
N LEU A 139 20.62 -3.28 -11.21
CA LEU A 139 21.96 -3.46 -11.72
C LEU A 139 22.93 -3.71 -10.56
N ASP A 140 23.74 -4.75 -10.71
CA ASP A 140 24.93 -4.96 -9.90
C ASP A 140 26.06 -4.03 -10.37
N PHE A 141 26.19 -3.85 -11.68
CA PHE A 141 27.26 -3.11 -12.32
C PHE A 141 26.75 -2.24 -13.47
N LEU A 142 27.17 -0.97 -13.47
CA LEU A 142 26.94 0.00 -14.54
C LEU A 142 28.29 0.51 -15.04
N PHE A 143 28.54 0.43 -16.35
CA PHE A 143 29.70 1.02 -17.01
C PHE A 143 29.27 2.14 -17.96
N ILE A 144 29.88 3.31 -17.85
CA ILE A 144 29.57 4.50 -18.64
C ILE A 144 30.81 4.91 -19.43
N ASP A 145 30.73 4.79 -20.75
CA ASP A 145 31.77 5.11 -21.74
C ASP A 145 31.12 5.68 -23.03
N GLY A 146 30.22 6.66 -22.84
CA GLY A 146 29.28 7.16 -23.85
C GLY A 146 29.84 8.23 -24.79
N ASP A 147 29.22 9.43 -24.80
CA ASP A 147 29.53 10.48 -25.78
C ASP A 147 30.71 11.41 -25.39
N HIS A 148 31.34 11.13 -24.25
CA HIS A 148 32.51 11.80 -23.66
C HIS A 148 32.32 13.29 -23.30
N THR A 149 31.15 13.87 -23.58
CA THR A 149 30.82 15.25 -23.21
C THR A 149 30.39 15.33 -21.76
N TYR A 150 30.56 16.49 -21.12
CA TYR A 150 30.11 16.68 -19.73
C TYR A 150 28.60 16.46 -19.59
N ASP A 151 27.79 17.03 -20.49
CA ASP A 151 26.33 16.95 -20.40
C ASP A 151 25.82 15.54 -20.68
N GLY A 152 26.40 14.84 -21.67
CA GLY A 152 26.00 13.49 -22.01
C GLY A 152 26.33 12.48 -20.91
N VAL A 153 27.59 12.47 -20.43
CA VAL A 153 27.99 11.54 -19.35
C VAL A 153 27.26 11.83 -18.04
N LYS A 154 26.93 13.10 -17.75
CA LYS A 154 26.10 13.49 -16.62
C LYS A 154 24.69 12.96 -16.76
N LYS A 155 24.10 13.07 -17.95
CA LYS A 155 22.75 12.57 -18.21
C LYS A 155 22.68 11.04 -18.10
N ASP A 156 23.66 10.32 -18.65
CA ASP A 156 23.78 8.87 -18.46
C ASP A 156 23.87 8.51 -16.97
N PHE A 157 24.72 9.21 -16.21
CA PHE A 157 24.81 9.00 -14.77
C PHE A 157 23.48 9.24 -14.06
N GLU A 158 22.85 10.40 -14.25
CA GLU A 158 21.60 10.77 -13.58
C GLU A 158 20.45 9.80 -13.91
N MET A 159 20.34 9.35 -15.16
CA MET A 159 19.30 8.42 -15.60
C MET A 159 19.51 7.00 -15.05
N TYR A 160 20.74 6.47 -15.06
CA TYR A 160 20.99 5.02 -14.85
C TYR A 160 21.57 4.67 -13.47
N GLN A 161 22.41 5.52 -12.85
CA GLN A 161 22.03 6.06 -11.55
C GLN A 161 21.27 5.16 -10.58
N SER A 162 19.98 5.49 -10.51
CA SER A 162 19.00 4.97 -9.58
C SER A 162 18.78 3.46 -9.72
N LEU A 163 19.10 2.87 -10.88
CA LEU A 163 18.92 1.46 -11.20
C LEU A 163 19.98 0.55 -10.60
N VAL A 164 21.11 1.09 -10.15
CA VAL A 164 22.14 0.32 -9.45
C VAL A 164 21.71 0.05 -8.01
N ARG A 165 21.86 -1.18 -7.51
CA ARG A 165 21.52 -1.50 -6.10
C ARG A 165 22.53 -0.88 -5.14
N THR A 166 22.13 -0.77 -3.87
CA THR A 166 23.09 -0.51 -2.79
C THR A 166 24.19 -1.57 -2.78
N GLY A 167 25.44 -1.13 -2.66
CA GLY A 167 26.63 -1.96 -2.77
C GLY A 167 26.94 -2.43 -4.20
N GLY A 168 26.19 -1.99 -5.20
CA GLY A 168 26.53 -2.13 -6.62
C GLY A 168 27.59 -1.10 -7.04
N VAL A 169 28.13 -1.26 -8.24
CA VAL A 169 29.26 -0.48 -8.75
C VAL A 169 28.84 0.33 -9.98
N ILE A 170 29.27 1.58 -10.03
CA ILE A 170 29.19 2.45 -11.21
C ILE A 170 30.62 2.77 -11.62
N ALA A 171 31.00 2.46 -12.85
CA ALA A 171 32.33 2.72 -13.38
C ALA A 171 32.26 3.68 -14.58
N PHE A 172 33.19 4.62 -14.63
CA PHE A 172 33.36 5.61 -15.69
C PHE A 172 34.69 5.38 -16.39
N HIS A 173 34.72 5.53 -17.71
CA HIS A 173 35.96 5.72 -18.45
C HIS A 173 36.36 7.20 -18.49
N ASP A 174 37.56 7.50 -19.01
CA ASP A 174 38.06 8.85 -19.28
C ASP A 174 38.12 9.84 -18.10
N ILE A 175 38.38 9.36 -16.88
CA ILE A 175 38.48 10.25 -15.70
C ILE A 175 39.79 11.06 -15.63
N VAL A 176 40.78 10.76 -16.49
CA VAL A 176 42.01 11.56 -16.64
C VAL A 176 41.74 12.71 -17.60
N LYS A 177 42.36 13.87 -17.33
CA LYS A 177 42.22 15.04 -18.18
C LYS A 177 42.78 14.80 -19.58
N HIS A 178 41.95 15.01 -20.59
CA HIS A 178 42.32 14.89 -22.00
C HIS A 178 42.81 16.23 -22.60
N PRO A 179 43.60 16.20 -23.68
CA PRO A 179 43.89 17.38 -24.50
C PRO A 179 42.59 18.06 -24.96
N PRO A 180 42.50 19.41 -24.94
CA PRO A 180 41.30 20.15 -25.32
C PRO A 180 40.75 19.79 -26.71
N GLU A 181 41.63 19.39 -27.62
CA GLU A 181 41.32 19.00 -29.01
C GLU A 181 40.34 17.82 -29.10
N LEU A 182 40.35 16.91 -28.11
CA LEU A 182 39.56 15.67 -28.09
C LEU A 182 38.15 15.86 -27.54
N ARG A 183 37.83 17.03 -26.96
CA ARG A 183 36.51 17.38 -26.41
C ARG A 183 35.94 16.38 -25.39
N CYS A 184 36.79 15.59 -24.72
CA CYS A 184 36.39 14.73 -23.61
C CYS A 184 36.40 15.55 -22.31
N GLU A 185 35.27 15.51 -21.59
CA GLU A 185 35.03 16.29 -20.37
C GLU A 185 34.53 15.43 -19.19
N VAL A 186 34.72 14.12 -19.27
CA VAL A 186 34.28 13.15 -18.23
C VAL A 186 34.97 13.41 -16.89
N GLU A 187 36.23 13.85 -16.92
CA GLU A 187 37.00 14.21 -15.73
C GLU A 187 36.30 15.31 -14.92
N LYS A 188 35.61 16.25 -15.59
CA LYS A 188 34.88 17.34 -14.91
C LYS A 188 33.73 16.79 -14.07
N LEU A 189 32.91 15.91 -14.65
CA LEU A 189 31.84 15.25 -13.90
C LEU A 189 32.42 14.41 -12.77
N TRP A 190 33.46 13.62 -13.06
CA TRP A 190 34.11 12.77 -12.08
C TRP A 190 34.57 13.56 -10.85
N GLN A 191 35.27 14.69 -11.02
CA GLN A 191 35.69 15.53 -9.90
C GLN A 191 34.51 16.06 -9.08
N GLN A 192 33.37 16.34 -9.72
CA GLN A 192 32.16 16.80 -9.01
C GLN A 192 31.52 15.71 -8.17
N ILE A 193 31.44 14.47 -8.68
CA ILE A 193 30.64 13.42 -8.05
C ILE A 193 31.45 12.53 -7.12
N LYS A 194 32.75 12.32 -7.36
CA LYS A 194 33.53 11.24 -6.69
C LYS A 194 33.50 11.34 -5.16
N HIS A 195 33.52 12.54 -4.60
CA HIS A 195 33.55 12.75 -3.16
C HIS A 195 32.21 12.44 -2.46
N SER A 196 31.11 12.37 -3.21
CA SER A 196 29.79 12.00 -2.69
C SER A 196 29.60 10.48 -2.55
N PHE A 197 30.56 9.69 -3.02
CA PHE A 197 30.52 8.23 -2.99
C PHE A 197 31.80 7.64 -2.41
N GLN A 198 31.73 6.39 -1.96
CA GLN A 198 32.95 5.60 -1.85
C GLN A 198 33.48 5.37 -3.27
N HIS A 199 34.72 5.79 -3.54
CA HIS A 199 35.31 5.71 -4.87
C HIS A 199 36.70 5.10 -4.88
N LYS A 200 37.14 4.66 -6.07
CA LYS A 200 38.51 4.26 -6.38
C LYS A 200 38.84 4.77 -7.79
N GLU A 201 40.01 5.38 -7.93
CA GLU A 201 40.56 5.78 -9.23
C GLU A 201 41.57 4.71 -9.66
N LEU A 202 41.38 4.12 -10.83
CA LEU A 202 42.27 3.15 -11.45
C LEU A 202 43.01 3.86 -12.58
N ILE A 203 44.19 4.39 -12.28
CA ILE A 203 44.99 5.20 -13.19
C ILE A 203 46.42 4.64 -13.21
N LYS A 204 46.93 4.28 -14.39
CA LYS A 204 48.30 3.80 -14.56
C LYS A 204 49.30 4.95 -14.46
N ASP A 205 49.08 6.01 -15.23
CA ASP A 205 49.87 7.24 -15.17
C ASP A 205 48.95 8.45 -15.31
N ILE A 206 48.96 9.33 -14.32
CA ILE A 206 48.15 10.54 -14.31
C ILE A 206 48.50 11.51 -15.45
N ASN A 207 49.71 11.41 -16.00
CA ASN A 207 50.18 12.23 -17.11
C ASN A 207 49.98 11.56 -18.48
N GLN A 208 49.27 10.42 -18.54
CA GLN A 208 49.05 9.72 -19.81
C GLN A 208 48.14 10.51 -20.77
N ASN A 209 47.42 11.54 -20.30
CA ASN A 209 46.57 12.44 -21.08
C ASN A 209 45.41 11.75 -21.83
N TRP A 210 45.04 10.53 -21.42
CA TRP A 210 43.82 9.85 -21.87
C TRP A 210 43.39 8.77 -20.86
N ALA A 211 42.21 8.16 -21.02
CA ALA A 211 41.73 7.05 -20.21
C ALA A 211 41.59 7.37 -18.70
N GLY A 212 41.92 6.39 -17.84
CA GLY A 212 41.56 6.37 -16.43
C GLY A 212 40.18 5.75 -16.22
N ILE A 213 40.04 4.94 -15.17
CA ILE A 213 38.75 4.39 -14.77
C ILE A 213 38.39 4.85 -13.36
N GLY A 214 37.25 5.54 -13.25
CA GLY A 214 36.67 5.93 -11.98
C GLY A 214 35.64 4.90 -11.53
N VAL A 215 35.76 4.37 -10.32
CA VAL A 215 34.83 3.40 -9.75
C VAL A 215 34.13 4.00 -8.56
N LEU A 216 32.80 4.07 -8.59
CA LEU A 216 31.94 4.42 -7.46
C LEU A 216 31.26 3.16 -6.93
N VAL A 217 31.19 3.04 -5.61
CA VAL A 217 30.31 2.07 -4.94
C VAL A 217 29.08 2.84 -4.48
N LYS A 218 27.91 2.39 -4.93
CA LYS A 218 26.64 3.01 -4.55
C LYS A 218 26.33 2.71 -3.10
N SER A 219 26.77 3.62 -2.22
CA SER A 219 26.31 3.71 -0.84
C SER A 219 24.99 4.46 -0.82
N CYS A 220 24.10 4.12 0.10
CA CYS A 220 22.98 4.99 0.41
C CYS A 220 23.55 6.37 0.83
N LEU A 221 23.14 7.43 0.15
CA LEU A 221 23.79 8.74 0.24
C LEU A 221 23.86 9.30 1.68
N GLU A 222 24.91 10.09 1.91
CA GLU A 222 25.28 10.87 3.09
C GLU A 222 25.87 10.09 4.29
N LYS A 223 27.21 10.13 4.38
CA LYS A 223 27.92 9.86 5.63
C LYS A 223 27.83 11.07 6.56
N PRO A 224 27.39 10.92 7.81
CA PRO A 224 28.08 11.51 8.94
C PRO A 224 29.37 10.72 9.18
N ASN A 225 30.46 11.44 9.45
CA ASN A 225 31.79 10.90 9.70
C ASN A 225 31.83 9.70 10.66
N ASN A 226 32.71 8.76 10.33
CA ASN A 226 33.26 7.71 11.19
C ASN A 226 32.26 6.82 11.92
N PHE A 227 31.85 5.69 11.34
CA PHE A 227 31.60 4.45 12.10
C PHE A 227 31.36 3.27 11.13
N TRP A 228 32.33 2.35 11.03
CA TRP A 228 32.07 0.96 10.66
C TRP A 228 32.98 0.06 11.49
N PRO A 229 32.44 -0.80 12.37
CA PRO A 229 33.14 -2.02 12.73
C PRO A 229 33.05 -3.01 11.55
N GLY A 230 34.03 -3.90 11.43
CA GLY A 230 34.16 -4.84 10.31
C GLY A 230 32.92 -5.72 10.06
N ARG A 231 32.85 -6.31 8.86
CA ARG A 231 31.77 -7.15 8.31
C ARG A 231 31.33 -8.37 9.17
N GLY A 232 31.84 -8.56 10.38
CA GLY A 232 31.57 -9.72 11.23
C GLY A 232 30.35 -9.62 12.14
N ASN A 233 29.60 -8.51 12.18
CA ASN A 233 28.52 -8.32 13.18
C ASN A 233 27.38 -7.37 12.72
N MET A 234 26.98 -7.42 11.44
CA MET A 234 25.86 -6.59 10.96
C MET A 234 24.55 -7.17 11.49
N LYS A 235 23.81 -6.40 12.30
CA LYS A 235 22.52 -6.85 12.85
C LYS A 235 21.50 -7.02 11.74
N ARG A 236 20.77 -8.13 11.78
CA ARG A 236 19.60 -8.36 10.92
C ARG A 236 18.34 -7.88 11.59
N VAL A 237 17.60 -7.01 10.91
CA VAL A 237 16.36 -6.40 11.40
C VAL A 237 15.17 -6.91 10.59
N LEU A 238 14.13 -7.36 11.29
CA LEU A 238 12.84 -7.69 10.70
C LEU A 238 11.77 -6.73 11.23
N LEU A 239 11.11 -6.01 10.33
CA LEU A 239 9.98 -5.14 10.65
C LEU A 239 8.67 -5.84 10.28
N ILE A 240 7.73 -5.90 11.22
CA ILE A 240 6.51 -6.72 11.08
C ILE A 240 5.27 -5.84 11.24
N ASN A 241 4.43 -5.88 10.21
CA ASN A 241 3.03 -5.53 10.35
C ASN A 241 2.26 -6.78 10.81
N PRO A 242 1.64 -6.80 11.99
CA PRO A 242 0.92 -7.97 12.47
C PRO A 242 -0.25 -8.32 11.54
N HIS A 243 -0.62 -9.60 11.51
CA HIS A 243 -1.84 -10.06 10.85
C HIS A 243 -3.09 -9.55 11.56
N ASP A 244 -4.16 -9.31 10.80
CA ASP A 244 -5.48 -8.99 11.34
C ASP A 244 -6.54 -9.84 10.64
N ASN A 245 -7.03 -10.87 11.32
CA ASN A 245 -8.05 -11.80 10.80
C ASN A 245 -9.42 -11.14 10.58
N ARG A 246 -9.56 -9.86 10.95
CA ARG A 246 -10.80 -9.07 10.83
C ARG A 246 -10.78 -8.13 9.63
N GLN A 247 -9.72 -8.14 8.81
CA GLN A 247 -9.69 -7.39 7.56
C GLN A 247 -10.34 -8.22 6.46
N ASP A 248 -11.37 -7.66 5.81
CA ASP A 248 -12.07 -8.29 4.68
C ASP A 248 -11.24 -8.22 3.37
N GLY A 249 -9.95 -8.57 3.41
CA GLY A 249 -9.02 -8.43 2.27
C GLY A 249 -8.47 -7.02 2.07
N TYR A 250 -8.66 -6.12 3.05
CA TYR A 250 -8.40 -4.69 2.96
C TYR A 250 -7.05 -4.24 3.57
N THR A 251 -5.92 -4.57 2.95
CA THR A 251 -4.59 -4.12 3.43
C THR A 251 -3.95 -3.03 2.55
N ASN A 252 -3.17 -2.13 3.15
CA ASN A 252 -2.29 -1.16 2.48
C ASN A 252 -0.86 -1.45 2.93
N PRO A 253 0.18 -1.11 2.15
CA PRO A 253 1.56 -1.27 2.60
C PRO A 253 1.80 -0.57 3.94
N PRO A 254 2.61 -1.17 4.85
CA PRO A 254 2.80 -0.64 6.20
C PRO A 254 3.76 0.56 6.19
N LEU A 255 3.25 1.72 5.76
CA LEU A 255 4.03 2.94 5.49
C LEU A 255 4.96 3.34 6.64
N GLY A 256 4.47 3.32 7.89
CA GLY A 256 5.30 3.65 9.05
C GLY A 256 6.52 2.73 9.20
N LEU A 257 6.37 1.43 8.93
CA LEU A 257 7.49 0.48 8.93
C LEU A 257 8.43 0.72 7.75
N LEU A 258 7.90 1.12 6.59
CA LEU A 258 8.71 1.41 5.42
C LEU A 258 9.56 2.67 5.60
N TYR A 259 9.11 3.69 6.35
CA TYR A 259 9.93 4.83 6.77
C TYR A 259 11.07 4.40 7.71
N LEU A 260 10.77 3.55 8.70
CA LEU A 260 11.82 2.96 9.56
C LEU A 260 12.83 2.20 8.71
N ALA A 261 12.35 1.35 7.81
CA ALA A 261 13.19 0.59 6.90
C ALA A 261 14.06 1.50 6.02
N GLY A 262 13.50 2.59 5.48
CA GLY A 262 14.25 3.58 4.70
C GLY A 262 15.42 4.17 5.49
N SER A 263 15.19 4.48 6.76
CA SER A 263 16.22 4.98 7.69
C SER A 263 17.32 3.95 7.96
N LEU A 264 16.96 2.69 8.17
CA LEU A 264 17.92 1.61 8.42
C LEU A 264 18.72 1.24 7.16
N VAL A 265 18.05 1.13 6.01
CA VAL A 265 18.67 0.87 4.71
C VAL A 265 19.63 2.01 4.35
N LYS A 266 19.29 3.27 4.65
CA LYS A 266 20.21 4.42 4.46
C LYS A 266 21.54 4.21 5.22
N CYS A 267 21.50 3.55 6.38
CA CYS A 267 22.68 3.22 7.17
C CYS A 267 23.34 1.87 6.80
N GLY A 268 22.87 1.18 5.75
CA GLY A 268 23.43 -0.11 5.32
C GLY A 268 23.11 -1.30 6.24
N ILE A 269 22.02 -1.21 7.01
CA ILE A 269 21.57 -2.28 7.91
C ILE A 269 20.76 -3.34 7.12
N ASP A 270 21.05 -4.62 7.36
CA ASP A 270 20.32 -5.76 6.78
C ASP A 270 18.87 -5.77 7.27
N THR A 271 17.96 -5.23 6.45
CA THR A 271 16.60 -4.87 6.84
C THR A 271 15.57 -5.57 5.97
N HIS A 272 14.60 -6.22 6.62
CA HIS A 272 13.50 -6.91 5.97
C HIS A 272 12.15 -6.41 6.51
N VAL A 273 11.11 -6.49 5.68
CA VAL A 273 9.73 -6.13 6.06
C VAL A 273 8.82 -7.31 5.75
N THR A 274 7.96 -7.69 6.69
CA THR A 274 6.91 -8.68 6.48
C THR A 274 5.56 -8.08 6.83
N ASP A 275 4.64 -8.14 5.87
CA ASP A 275 3.27 -7.70 6.05
C ASP A 275 2.33 -8.89 6.34
N GLY A 276 2.10 -9.16 7.63
CA GLY A 276 1.18 -10.19 8.06
C GLY A 276 -0.28 -9.88 7.79
N SER A 277 -0.66 -8.60 7.59
CA SER A 277 -2.04 -8.26 7.19
C SER A 277 -2.31 -8.70 5.74
N LEU A 278 -1.28 -8.72 4.90
CA LEU A 278 -1.38 -9.19 3.51
C LEU A 278 -1.17 -10.70 3.37
N TYR A 279 -0.16 -11.26 4.05
CA TYR A 279 0.26 -12.66 3.84
C TYR A 279 -0.10 -13.61 4.99
N GLY A 280 -0.77 -13.11 6.02
CA GLY A 280 -1.16 -13.87 7.20
C GLY A 280 0.00 -14.19 8.16
N PHE A 281 -0.33 -14.87 9.25
CA PHE A 281 0.64 -15.19 10.30
C PHE A 281 1.75 -16.16 9.84
N GLY A 282 1.43 -17.13 8.96
CA GLY A 282 2.41 -18.09 8.46
C GLY A 282 3.58 -17.45 7.71
N ALA A 283 3.36 -16.31 7.04
CA ALA A 283 4.44 -15.55 6.41
C ALA A 283 5.38 -14.92 7.46
N ILE A 284 4.84 -14.46 8.59
CA ILE A 284 5.63 -13.99 9.73
C ILE A 284 6.48 -15.14 10.27
N GLU A 285 5.90 -16.31 10.48
CA GLU A 285 6.62 -17.49 10.94
C GLU A 285 7.80 -17.85 10.02
N ASN A 286 7.55 -17.89 8.71
CA ASN A 286 8.56 -18.20 7.71
C ASN A 286 9.68 -17.16 7.70
N ALA A 287 9.35 -15.87 7.77
CA ALA A 287 10.33 -14.80 7.86
C ALA A 287 11.20 -14.93 9.12
N VAL A 288 10.59 -15.16 10.29
CA VAL A 288 11.32 -15.34 11.56
C VAL A 288 12.25 -16.55 11.51
N LYS A 289 11.77 -17.71 11.02
CA LYS A 289 12.55 -18.95 10.96
C LYS A 289 13.71 -18.89 9.96
N SER A 290 13.48 -18.28 8.79
CA SER A 290 14.49 -18.18 7.72
C SER A 290 15.53 -17.11 8.02
N LEU A 291 15.09 -15.92 8.45
CA LEU A 291 15.96 -14.79 8.69
C LEU A 291 16.66 -14.88 10.04
N LYS A 292 16.06 -15.46 11.08
CA LYS A 292 16.62 -15.46 12.45
C LYS A 292 17.11 -14.06 12.89
N PRO A 293 16.24 -13.03 12.86
CA PRO A 293 16.63 -11.64 13.08
C PRO A 293 17.14 -11.37 14.49
N ASP A 294 18.13 -10.47 14.63
CA ASP A 294 18.65 -10.01 15.91
C ASP A 294 17.68 -9.02 16.59
N VAL A 295 17.03 -8.18 15.78
CA VAL A 295 16.07 -7.18 16.21
C VAL A 295 14.77 -7.33 15.42
N VAL A 296 13.64 -7.32 16.12
CA VAL A 296 12.32 -7.37 15.52
C VAL A 296 11.52 -6.14 15.93
N GLY A 297 11.20 -5.27 14.97
CA GLY A 297 10.33 -4.13 15.17
C GLY A 297 8.89 -4.47 14.80
N ILE A 298 7.94 -4.28 15.72
CA ILE A 298 6.53 -4.59 15.51
C ILE A 298 5.71 -3.31 15.64
N THR A 299 4.96 -2.97 14.59
CA THR A 299 3.98 -1.87 14.70
C THR A 299 2.80 -2.32 15.55
N CYS A 300 2.42 -1.50 16.51
CA CYS A 300 1.32 -1.73 17.45
C CYS A 300 0.28 -0.62 17.27
N LEU A 301 -0.77 -0.95 16.51
CA LEU A 301 -1.96 -0.11 16.35
C LEU A 301 -3.00 -0.53 17.39
N THR A 302 -3.93 0.36 17.74
CA THR A 302 -4.97 0.03 18.74
C THR A 302 -5.80 -1.19 18.30
N ALA A 303 -6.15 -1.28 17.02
CA ALA A 303 -6.90 -2.42 16.50
C ALA A 303 -6.11 -3.73 16.55
N THR A 304 -4.80 -3.70 16.28
CA THR A 304 -3.96 -4.91 16.14
C THR A 304 -3.10 -5.23 17.36
N ARG A 305 -3.20 -4.46 18.46
CA ARG A 305 -2.36 -4.55 19.66
C ARG A 305 -2.18 -5.96 20.21
N LYS A 306 -3.27 -6.74 20.32
CA LYS A 306 -3.21 -8.12 20.82
C LYS A 306 -2.46 -9.03 19.84
N ARG A 307 -2.64 -8.82 18.54
CA ARG A 307 -1.93 -9.56 17.49
C ARG A 307 -0.43 -9.22 17.48
N SER A 308 -0.07 -7.96 17.74
CA SER A 308 1.34 -7.57 17.94
C SER A 308 1.98 -8.36 19.10
N VAL A 309 1.26 -8.52 20.22
CA VAL A 309 1.71 -9.32 21.37
C VAL A 309 1.83 -10.80 21.02
N ASP A 310 0.89 -11.35 20.26
CA ASP A 310 0.95 -12.76 19.87
C ASP A 310 2.14 -13.04 18.93
N VAL A 311 2.47 -12.10 18.05
CA VAL A 311 3.71 -12.12 17.25
C VAL A 311 4.94 -12.05 18.15
N ALA A 312 4.96 -11.15 19.14
CA ALA A 312 6.06 -11.03 20.10
C ALA A 312 6.32 -12.34 20.87
N ARG A 313 5.24 -12.96 21.38
CA ARG A 313 5.31 -14.24 22.09
C ARG A 313 5.85 -15.36 21.22
N TYR A 314 5.39 -15.42 19.97
CA TYR A 314 5.92 -16.36 19.01
C TYR A 314 7.43 -16.16 18.79
N ILE A 315 7.87 -14.93 18.54
CA ILE A 315 9.29 -14.61 18.34
C ILE A 315 10.10 -15.04 19.55
N LYS A 316 9.67 -14.70 20.78
CA LYS A 316 10.39 -15.09 22.00
C LYS A 316 10.43 -16.61 22.20
N SER A 317 9.43 -17.35 21.74
CA SER A 317 9.43 -18.81 21.82
C SER A 317 10.45 -19.47 20.87
N VAL A 318 10.67 -18.90 19.69
CA VAL A 318 11.56 -19.46 18.65
C VAL A 318 12.97 -18.87 18.74
N LEU A 319 13.08 -17.58 19.06
CA LEU A 319 14.31 -16.79 19.12
C LEU A 319 14.32 -15.96 20.43
N PRO A 320 14.54 -16.60 21.59
CA PRO A 320 14.45 -15.93 22.90
C PRO A 320 15.44 -14.76 23.07
N LYS A 321 16.52 -14.75 22.29
CA LYS A 321 17.56 -13.70 22.31
C LYS A 321 17.25 -12.50 21.42
N SER A 322 16.30 -12.60 20.49
CA SER A 322 15.95 -11.48 19.60
C SER A 322 15.36 -10.34 20.43
N LEU A 323 15.80 -9.13 20.11
CA LEU A 323 15.27 -7.91 20.72
C LEU A 323 13.94 -7.54 20.06
N VAL A 324 12.84 -7.65 20.80
CA VAL A 324 11.49 -7.31 20.37
C VAL A 324 11.17 -5.89 20.78
N VAL A 325 10.99 -5.03 19.77
CA VAL A 325 10.76 -3.60 19.91
C VAL A 325 9.37 -3.26 19.40
N PHE A 326 8.54 -2.66 20.24
CA PHE A 326 7.23 -2.16 19.81
C PHE A 326 7.32 -0.69 19.41
N GLY A 327 6.54 -0.30 18.41
CA GLY A 327 6.37 1.08 17.99
C GLY A 327 4.95 1.35 17.51
N GLY A 328 4.69 2.56 17.02
CA GLY A 328 3.39 2.97 16.51
C GLY A 328 2.47 3.63 17.53
N PRO A 329 1.26 4.05 17.11
CA PRO A 329 0.35 4.88 17.90
C PRO A 329 -0.03 4.31 19.26
N HIS A 330 -0.38 3.03 19.34
CA HIS A 330 -0.84 2.43 20.60
C HIS A 330 0.31 2.30 21.60
N ALA A 331 1.46 1.81 21.13
CA ALA A 331 2.67 1.70 21.94
C ALA A 331 3.20 3.07 22.40
N THR A 332 3.04 4.11 21.57
CA THR A 332 3.39 5.49 21.96
C THR A 332 2.56 6.01 23.13
N ILE A 333 1.27 5.67 23.15
CA ILE A 333 0.31 6.17 24.14
C ILE A 333 0.34 5.36 25.45
N MET A 334 0.50 4.04 25.35
CA MET A 334 0.43 3.11 26.50
C MET A 334 1.74 2.34 26.77
N PRO A 335 2.93 2.99 26.74
CA PRO A 335 4.19 2.27 26.78
C PRO A 335 4.42 1.55 28.11
N GLU A 336 4.10 2.22 29.22
CA GLU A 336 4.31 1.67 30.56
C GLU A 336 3.35 0.53 30.85
N GLN A 337 2.08 0.64 30.42
CA GLN A 337 1.08 -0.41 30.59
C GLN A 337 1.47 -1.67 29.80
N LEU A 338 1.88 -1.52 28.54
CA LEU A 338 2.32 -2.64 27.70
C LEU A 338 3.53 -3.34 28.31
N LEU A 339 4.57 -2.59 28.71
CA LEU A 339 5.75 -3.19 29.35
C LEU A 339 5.43 -3.77 30.73
N LYS A 340 4.48 -3.24 31.50
CA LYS A 340 4.08 -3.91 32.76
C LYS A 340 3.43 -5.25 32.51
N HIS A 341 2.57 -5.32 31.49
CA HIS A 341 1.68 -6.44 31.30
C HIS A 341 2.28 -7.55 30.42
N TYR A 342 3.14 -7.22 29.46
CA TYR A 342 3.70 -8.19 28.51
C TYR A 342 5.22 -8.31 28.66
N PRO A 343 5.74 -9.39 29.25
CA PRO A 343 7.17 -9.61 29.40
C PRO A 343 7.88 -9.89 28.06
N GLU A 344 7.15 -10.22 27.01
CA GLU A 344 7.70 -10.53 25.68
C GLU A 344 8.22 -9.27 24.94
N ILE A 345 7.91 -8.08 25.45
CA ILE A 345 8.33 -6.79 24.90
C ILE A 345 9.57 -6.31 25.67
N ASP A 346 10.68 -6.07 24.95
CA ASP A 346 11.93 -5.60 25.58
C ASP A 346 11.96 -4.07 25.73
N CYS A 347 11.53 -3.35 24.69
CA CYS A 347 11.45 -1.90 24.71
C CYS A 347 10.41 -1.35 23.72
N ILE A 348 10.06 -0.08 23.90
CA ILE A 348 9.07 0.65 23.13
C ILE A 348 9.67 1.95 22.61
N VAL A 349 9.55 2.16 21.30
CA VAL A 349 9.85 3.42 20.62
C VAL A 349 8.58 4.27 20.56
N ARG A 350 8.64 5.51 21.08
CA ARG A 350 7.51 6.44 21.11
C ARG A 350 7.65 7.55 20.06
N GLY A 351 6.52 7.96 19.50
CA GLY A 351 6.44 9.09 18.57
C GLY A 351 7.08 8.76 17.22
N GLU A 352 7.90 9.68 16.70
CA GLU A 352 8.68 9.46 15.48
C GLU A 352 9.81 8.46 15.74
N GLY A 353 9.74 7.32 15.06
CA GLY A 353 10.55 6.16 15.37
C GLY A 353 11.88 6.10 14.64
N GLU A 354 12.08 6.86 13.57
CA GLU A 354 13.19 6.71 12.62
C GLU A 354 14.56 6.80 13.32
N ALA A 355 14.82 7.91 14.02
CA ALA A 355 16.07 8.10 14.75
C ALA A 355 16.17 7.23 16.01
N THR A 356 15.07 7.10 16.75
CA THR A 356 15.05 6.32 18.01
C THR A 356 15.29 4.85 17.77
N PHE A 357 14.64 4.27 16.76
CA PHE A 357 14.76 2.86 16.39
C PHE A 357 16.14 2.58 15.79
N LEU A 358 16.68 3.49 14.98
CA LEU A 358 18.06 3.40 14.50
C LEU A 358 19.05 3.32 15.67
N ASP A 359 18.91 4.17 16.69
CA ASP A 359 19.76 4.15 17.88
C ASP A 359 19.69 2.81 18.63
N VAL A 360 18.50 2.20 18.71
CA VAL A 360 18.30 0.85 19.28
C VAL A 360 19.02 -0.21 18.43
N VAL A 361 18.85 -0.18 17.11
CA VAL A 361 19.49 -1.13 16.21
C VAL A 361 21.01 -0.98 16.23
N MET A 362 21.52 0.24 16.28
CA MET A 362 22.97 0.51 16.41
C MET A 362 23.55 0.07 17.76
N GLY A 363 22.72 -0.35 18.72
CA GLY A 363 23.17 -0.89 20.00
C GLY A 363 23.67 0.17 20.96
N LYS A 364 23.16 1.41 20.86
CA LYS A 364 23.41 2.42 21.89
C LYS A 364 22.84 1.95 23.23
N SER A 365 23.42 2.43 24.33
CA SER A 365 22.91 2.12 25.66
C SER A 365 21.49 2.67 25.81
N PHE A 366 20.54 1.84 26.26
CA PHE A 366 19.13 2.21 26.31
C PHE A 366 18.86 3.48 27.12
N LYS A 367 19.61 3.73 28.20
CA LYS A 367 19.49 4.95 29.02
C LYS A 367 19.78 6.26 28.24
N ASP A 368 20.54 6.17 27.15
CA ASP A 368 20.98 7.31 26.34
C ASP A 368 20.12 7.52 25.08
N ILE A 369 19.06 6.72 24.90
CA ILE A 369 18.19 6.77 23.72
C ILE A 369 16.91 7.56 24.04
N ASP A 370 16.84 8.78 23.49
CA ASP A 370 15.64 9.60 23.59
C ASP A 370 14.45 8.97 22.87
N GLY A 371 13.27 9.07 23.46
CA GLY A 371 12.04 8.47 22.94
C GLY A 371 11.79 7.04 23.40
N LEU A 372 12.78 6.36 23.99
CA LEU A 372 12.68 4.97 24.42
C LEU A 372 11.97 4.81 25.77
N VAL A 373 11.22 3.71 25.92
CA VAL A 373 10.78 3.17 27.21
C VAL A 373 11.21 1.71 27.25
N TYR A 374 11.84 1.26 28.31
CA TYR A 374 12.42 -0.08 28.37
C TYR A 374 12.36 -0.65 29.79
N ARG A 375 12.61 -1.95 29.89
CA ARG A 375 12.70 -2.66 31.16
C ARG A 375 14.14 -2.71 31.66
N ASP A 376 14.34 -2.35 32.93
CA ASP A 376 15.59 -2.49 33.66
C ASP A 376 15.33 -3.29 34.95
N GLY A 377 15.54 -4.60 34.89
CA GLY A 377 15.08 -5.54 35.92
C GLY A 377 13.55 -5.47 36.09
N ASP A 378 13.07 -5.22 37.30
CA ASP A 378 11.64 -5.07 37.59
C ASP A 378 11.11 -3.65 37.32
N ARG A 379 11.99 -2.70 36.99
CA ARG A 379 11.62 -1.30 36.77
C ARG A 379 11.37 -1.02 35.29
N ILE A 380 10.45 -0.11 35.04
CA ILE A 380 10.24 0.46 33.71
C ILE A 380 10.82 1.85 33.72
N ILE A 381 11.77 2.08 32.82
CA ILE A 381 12.44 3.36 32.65
C ILE A 381 11.89 4.03 31.40
N LYS A 382 11.45 5.27 31.57
CA LYS A 382 10.91 6.10 30.50
C LYS A 382 11.85 7.27 30.30
N ASN A 383 12.63 7.22 29.22
CA ASN A 383 13.60 8.27 28.91
C ASN A 383 12.89 9.56 28.52
N ARG A 384 13.67 10.64 28.38
CA ARG A 384 13.17 11.91 27.83
C ARG A 384 12.57 11.69 26.43
N PRO A 385 11.49 12.41 26.06
CA PRO A 385 10.96 12.32 24.70
C PRO A 385 12.01 12.79 23.69
N ARG A 386 12.03 12.16 22.52
CA ARG A 386 12.84 12.65 21.41
C ARG A 386 12.18 13.88 20.79
N LYS A 387 12.99 14.87 20.43
CA LYS A 387 12.51 16.02 19.65
C LYS A 387 12.11 15.53 18.25
N TYR A 388 10.93 15.94 17.81
CA TYR A 388 10.48 15.64 16.45
C TYR A 388 11.37 16.31 15.41
N PHE A 389 11.43 15.74 14.20
CA PHE A 389 12.13 16.36 13.07
C PHE A 389 11.50 17.72 12.73
N GLU A 390 12.27 18.80 12.69
CA GLU A 390 11.72 20.09 12.26
C GLU A 390 11.45 20.09 10.76
N ASN A 391 12.39 19.56 9.99
CA ASN A 391 12.27 19.36 8.56
C ASN A 391 12.02 17.87 8.25
N LEU A 392 10.85 17.55 7.69
CA LEU A 392 10.52 16.17 7.33
C LEU A 392 11.32 15.64 6.13
N ASP A 393 11.94 16.51 5.33
CA ASP A 393 12.75 16.12 4.17
C ASP A 393 14.05 15.38 4.57
N GLU A 394 14.48 15.52 5.83
CA GLU A 394 15.62 14.79 6.39
C GLU A 394 15.33 13.29 6.56
N ILE A 395 14.04 12.93 6.61
CA ILE A 395 13.62 11.54 6.75
C ILE A 395 13.76 10.85 5.39
N PRO A 396 14.51 9.74 5.30
CA PRO A 396 14.64 9.01 4.04
C PRO A 396 13.28 8.52 3.53
N PHE A 397 13.14 8.43 2.21
CA PHE A 397 11.93 7.87 1.61
C PHE A 397 11.65 6.46 2.15
N PRO A 398 10.38 6.05 2.21
CA PRO A 398 10.03 4.69 2.57
C PRO A 398 10.78 3.68 1.68
N ALA A 399 11.21 2.56 2.26
CA ALA A 399 11.92 1.52 1.53
C ALA A 399 10.95 0.70 0.63
N TRP A 400 10.34 1.36 -0.35
CA TRP A 400 9.34 0.80 -1.26
C TRP A 400 9.80 -0.47 -1.99
N HIS A 401 11.11 -0.62 -2.19
CA HIS A 401 11.74 -1.79 -2.79
C HIS A 401 11.72 -3.06 -1.92
N LEU A 402 11.36 -2.97 -0.63
CA LEU A 402 11.26 -4.12 0.27
C LEU A 402 9.89 -4.81 0.24
N VAL A 403 8.92 -4.27 -0.51
CA VAL A 403 7.58 -4.82 -0.64
C VAL A 403 7.14 -4.83 -2.10
N ASP A 404 6.30 -5.81 -2.46
CA ASP A 404 5.67 -5.86 -3.79
C ASP A 404 4.36 -5.06 -3.77
N LEU A 405 4.42 -3.83 -4.28
CA LEU A 405 3.28 -2.90 -4.26
C LEU A 405 2.08 -3.39 -5.08
N TRP A 406 2.29 -4.26 -6.08
CA TRP A 406 1.21 -4.80 -6.91
C TRP A 406 0.42 -5.93 -6.26
N LYS A 407 0.85 -6.40 -5.08
CA LYS A 407 0.06 -7.34 -4.27
C LYS A 407 -1.05 -6.66 -3.49
N TYR A 408 -1.04 -5.32 -3.41
CA TYR A 408 -2.05 -4.55 -2.71
C TYR A 408 -3.21 -4.19 -3.66
N PRO A 409 -4.48 -4.31 -3.23
CA PRO A 409 -5.62 -4.11 -4.10
C PRO A 409 -5.92 -2.62 -4.35
N GLY A 410 -6.47 -2.32 -5.53
CA GLY A 410 -7.25 -1.11 -5.75
C GLY A 410 -8.54 -1.14 -4.93
N ARG A 411 -9.05 0.03 -4.53
CA ARG A 411 -10.20 0.13 -3.60
C ARG A 411 -11.30 1.08 -4.02
N ASP A 412 -10.98 2.00 -4.93
CA ASP A 412 -11.91 3.02 -5.38
C ASP A 412 -12.44 2.61 -6.77
N LYS A 413 -13.57 3.17 -7.19
CA LYS A 413 -14.17 2.87 -8.49
C LYS A 413 -14.05 4.06 -9.44
N GLY A 414 -13.80 3.77 -10.70
CA GLY A 414 -13.78 4.75 -11.78
C GLY A 414 -12.41 4.99 -12.39
N VAL A 415 -12.40 5.90 -13.37
CA VAL A 415 -11.18 6.31 -14.06
C VAL A 415 -11.00 7.81 -13.85
N PHE A 416 -9.89 8.19 -13.20
CA PHE A 416 -9.58 9.57 -12.87
C PHE A 416 -8.20 9.93 -13.40
N ASN A 417 -8.09 11.05 -14.13
CA ASN A 417 -6.84 11.51 -14.71
C ASN A 417 -6.09 10.41 -15.53
N GLY A 418 -6.85 9.56 -16.23
CA GLY A 418 -6.31 8.42 -17.00
C GLY A 418 -5.92 7.18 -16.18
N VAL A 419 -6.15 7.18 -14.87
CA VAL A 419 -5.83 6.07 -13.96
C VAL A 419 -7.11 5.32 -13.60
N ASP A 420 -7.15 4.02 -13.90
CA ASP A 420 -8.18 3.09 -13.44
C ASP A 420 -7.90 2.72 -11.97
N VAL A 421 -8.61 3.39 -11.03
CA VAL A 421 -8.36 3.27 -9.58
C VAL A 421 -8.90 1.97 -8.98
N GLU A 422 -9.65 1.19 -9.76
CA GLU A 422 -10.12 -0.13 -9.38
C GLU A 422 -9.01 -1.18 -9.57
N LYS A 423 -8.20 -1.02 -10.63
CA LYS A 423 -7.11 -1.94 -10.97
C LYS A 423 -5.75 -1.51 -10.46
N SER A 424 -5.54 -0.22 -10.21
CA SER A 424 -4.28 0.29 -9.68
C SER A 424 -4.19 0.05 -8.17
N PRO A 425 -3.05 -0.44 -7.64
CA PRO A 425 -2.82 -0.48 -6.20
C PRO A 425 -2.95 0.91 -5.59
N ARG A 426 -3.68 1.01 -4.48
CA ARG A 426 -3.82 2.25 -3.73
C ARG A 426 -2.69 2.40 -2.72
N ILE A 427 -1.70 3.25 -3.03
CA ILE A 427 -0.50 3.39 -2.19
C ILE A 427 -0.62 4.58 -1.24
N PRO A 428 -0.47 4.36 0.08
CA PRO A 428 -0.49 5.44 1.06
C PRO A 428 0.80 6.25 1.00
N ILE A 429 0.68 7.56 0.95
CA ILE A 429 1.79 8.52 1.05
C ILE A 429 1.45 9.58 2.10
N VAL A 430 2.48 10.24 2.63
CA VAL A 430 2.34 11.24 3.70
C VAL A 430 3.11 12.49 3.29
N PHE A 431 2.36 13.58 3.08
CA PHE A 431 2.94 14.89 2.86
C PHE A 431 3.25 15.60 4.18
N SER A 432 2.42 15.37 5.19
CA SER A 432 2.47 16.03 6.50
C SER A 432 2.14 15.09 7.66
N ARG A 433 2.73 15.37 8.83
CA ARG A 433 2.50 14.64 10.08
C ARG A 433 1.77 15.51 11.09
N GLY A 434 0.68 14.98 11.65
CA GLY A 434 -0.08 15.60 12.72
C GLY A 434 -1.16 16.57 12.26
N CYS A 435 -1.72 17.29 13.21
CA CYS A 435 -2.90 18.13 13.02
C CYS A 435 -2.82 19.38 13.90
N ILE A 436 -3.34 20.50 13.40
CA ILE A 436 -3.50 21.74 14.17
C ILE A 436 -4.66 21.69 15.17
N GLY A 437 -5.60 20.75 14.97
CA GLY A 437 -6.77 20.55 15.80
C GLY A 437 -6.46 19.83 17.11
N ARG A 438 -7.27 20.10 18.15
CA ARG A 438 -7.15 19.49 19.49
C ARG A 438 -8.45 18.80 19.92
N CYS A 439 -9.11 18.13 18.98
CA CYS A 439 -10.38 17.45 19.23
C CYS A 439 -10.23 16.42 20.37
N ASN A 440 -11.15 16.44 21.32
CA ASN A 440 -10.99 15.74 22.60
C ASN A 440 -10.99 14.20 22.48
N PHE A 441 -11.51 13.67 21.37
CA PHE A 441 -11.62 12.25 21.05
C PHE A 441 -10.47 11.73 20.17
N CYS A 442 -9.68 12.62 19.57
CA CYS A 442 -8.66 12.26 18.59
C CYS A 442 -7.29 12.11 19.26
N SER A 443 -6.58 11.01 18.96
CA SER A 443 -5.24 10.75 19.49
C SER A 443 -4.12 11.47 18.72
N SER A 444 -4.39 11.95 17.51
CA SER A 444 -3.40 12.54 16.60
C SER A 444 -2.56 13.64 17.27
N TRP A 445 -3.22 14.64 17.88
CA TRP A 445 -2.50 15.73 18.55
C TRP A 445 -1.61 15.25 19.71
N TRP A 446 -2.03 14.21 20.44
CA TRP A 446 -1.24 13.64 21.53
C TRP A 446 0.00 12.89 21.05
N ILE A 447 -0.02 12.37 19.83
CA ILE A 447 1.09 11.65 19.19
C ILE A 447 2.06 12.61 18.52
N TRP A 448 1.57 13.62 17.80
CA TRP A 448 2.41 14.46 16.92
C TRP A 448 2.74 15.84 17.48
N ARG A 449 1.94 16.34 18.44
CA ARG A 449 2.13 17.64 19.10
C ARG A 449 2.23 18.85 18.17
N GLY A 450 1.56 18.80 17.03
CA GLY A 450 1.52 19.88 16.04
C GLY A 450 1.33 19.34 14.64
N TRP A 451 1.57 20.19 13.65
CA TRP A 451 1.55 19.85 12.22
C TRP A 451 2.87 20.29 11.58
N ARG A 452 3.43 19.44 10.73
CA ARG A 452 4.66 19.68 9.93
C ARG A 452 4.51 19.00 8.58
N CYS A 453 5.04 19.58 7.52
CA CYS A 453 5.04 18.97 6.18
C CYS A 453 6.45 18.84 5.60
N ARG A 454 6.54 18.03 4.56
CA ARG A 454 7.68 17.96 3.64
C ARG A 454 7.62 19.12 2.66
N SER A 455 8.73 19.41 1.98
CA SER A 455 8.66 20.31 0.84
C SER A 455 7.87 19.67 -0.31
N PRO A 456 7.14 20.48 -1.12
CA PRO A 456 6.50 20.03 -2.36
C PRO A 456 7.42 19.19 -3.23
N LYS A 457 8.64 19.68 -3.48
CA LYS A 457 9.64 18.98 -4.29
C LYS A 457 9.97 17.60 -3.72
N ASN A 458 10.24 17.51 -2.42
CA ASN A 458 10.61 16.24 -1.77
C ASN A 458 9.46 15.21 -1.84
N MET A 459 8.21 15.64 -1.69
CA MET A 459 7.06 14.75 -1.84
C MET A 459 6.88 14.30 -3.30
N VAL A 460 7.03 15.20 -4.27
CA VAL A 460 6.91 14.83 -5.70
C VAL A 460 8.07 13.94 -6.16
N ASP A 461 9.28 14.10 -5.61
CA ASP A 461 10.41 13.19 -5.85
C ASP A 461 10.05 11.73 -5.45
N GLU A 462 9.31 11.52 -4.36
CA GLU A 462 8.83 10.19 -3.96
C GLU A 462 7.68 9.69 -4.85
N ILE A 463 6.73 10.55 -5.22
CA ILE A 463 5.66 10.19 -6.17
C ILE A 463 6.28 9.75 -7.51
N GLU A 464 7.24 10.52 -8.00
CA GLU A 464 7.97 10.24 -9.24
C GLU A 464 8.70 8.90 -9.17
N LEU A 465 9.36 8.60 -8.04
CA LEU A 465 9.95 7.29 -7.78
C LEU A 465 8.92 6.16 -7.89
N LEU A 466 7.74 6.32 -7.27
CA LEU A 466 6.67 5.32 -7.29
C LEU A 466 6.07 5.15 -8.70
N VAL A 467 5.92 6.25 -9.45
CA VAL A 467 5.42 6.24 -10.82
C VAL A 467 6.38 5.51 -11.75
N TRP A 468 7.66 5.89 -11.76
CA TRP A 468 8.60 5.39 -12.76
C TRP A 468 9.25 4.06 -12.40
N ARG A 469 9.50 3.81 -11.11
CA ARG A 469 10.15 2.56 -10.65
C ARG A 469 9.17 1.45 -10.36
N HIS A 470 7.98 1.79 -9.87
CA HIS A 470 6.99 0.81 -9.43
C HIS A 470 5.72 0.79 -10.30
N GLY A 471 5.55 1.72 -11.24
CA GLY A 471 4.36 1.80 -12.09
C GLY A 471 3.10 2.23 -11.34
N ILE A 472 3.23 2.76 -10.12
CA ILE A 472 2.11 3.14 -9.27
C ILE A 472 1.62 4.53 -9.65
N ARG A 473 0.30 4.66 -9.86
CA ARG A 473 -0.32 5.95 -10.22
C ARG A 473 -1.53 6.31 -9.36
N HIS A 474 -1.92 5.45 -8.41
CA HIS A 474 -3.03 5.70 -7.49
C HIS A 474 -2.54 5.84 -6.06
N PHE A 475 -2.78 7.01 -5.48
CA PHE A 475 -2.26 7.37 -4.16
C PHE A 475 -3.39 7.76 -3.20
N CYS A 476 -3.15 7.55 -1.90
CA CYS A 476 -3.92 8.18 -0.85
C CYS A 476 -3.00 8.95 0.10
N PHE A 477 -3.27 10.25 0.27
CA PHE A 477 -2.61 11.05 1.29
C PHE A 477 -3.25 10.72 2.64
N VAL A 478 -2.49 10.05 3.51
CA VAL A 478 -2.95 9.57 4.82
C VAL A 478 -2.65 10.55 5.97
N ASP A 479 -2.38 11.80 5.60
CA ASP A 479 -2.24 12.95 6.47
C ASP A 479 -3.44 13.14 7.41
N ASP A 480 -3.21 13.50 8.67
CA ASP A 480 -4.29 13.82 9.60
C ASP A 480 -5.03 15.12 9.19
N THR A 481 -4.31 16.06 8.57
CA THR A 481 -4.89 17.25 7.93
C THR A 481 -3.96 17.68 6.79
N PHE A 482 -4.25 17.17 5.59
CA PHE A 482 -3.43 17.42 4.40
C PHE A 482 -3.25 18.91 4.09
N THR A 483 -4.30 19.71 4.28
CA THR A 483 -4.33 21.12 3.83
C THR A 483 -4.14 22.14 4.95
N ALA A 484 -3.51 21.74 6.08
CA ALA A 484 -3.32 22.68 7.20
C ALA A 484 -2.50 23.91 6.80
N ASP A 485 -1.55 23.75 5.88
CA ASP A 485 -0.97 24.84 5.09
C ASP A 485 -1.52 24.79 3.66
N VAL A 486 -2.39 25.75 3.35
CA VAL A 486 -3.06 25.85 2.06
C VAL A 486 -2.05 26.14 0.94
N GLN A 487 -1.06 27.00 1.19
CA GLN A 487 -0.09 27.38 0.15
C GLN A 487 0.85 26.22 -0.17
N ALA A 488 1.36 25.53 0.86
CA ALA A 488 2.21 24.36 0.64
C ALA A 488 1.48 23.25 -0.15
N SER A 489 0.17 23.11 0.06
CA SER A 489 -0.68 22.17 -0.69
C SER A 489 -0.86 22.57 -2.15
N ILE A 490 -1.01 23.88 -2.44
CA ILE A 490 -1.06 24.41 -3.81
C ILE A 490 0.29 24.21 -4.50
N ASP A 491 1.39 24.48 -3.81
CA ASP A 491 2.74 24.31 -4.35
C ASP A 491 3.03 22.83 -4.67
N LEU A 492 2.57 21.90 -3.83
CA LEU A 492 2.60 20.47 -4.12
C LEU A 492 1.82 20.14 -5.40
N CYS A 493 0.62 20.69 -5.57
CA CYS A 493 -0.17 20.50 -6.80
C CYS A 493 0.57 21.02 -8.04
N ASN A 494 1.18 22.21 -7.93
CA ASN A 494 1.93 22.83 -9.02
C ASN A 494 3.14 21.98 -9.41
N GLU A 495 3.87 21.42 -8.44
CA GLU A 495 5.01 20.53 -8.68
C GLU A 495 4.59 19.24 -9.39
N ILE A 496 3.46 18.63 -9.00
CA ILE A 496 2.90 17.44 -9.66
C ILE A 496 2.55 17.74 -11.12
N ILE A 497 1.92 18.89 -11.36
CA ILE A 497 1.51 19.34 -12.71
C ILE A 497 2.74 19.64 -13.57
N ALA A 498 3.75 20.31 -13.00
CA ALA A 498 4.97 20.67 -13.72
C ALA A 498 5.75 19.45 -14.23
N ARG A 499 5.73 18.34 -13.49
CA ARG A 499 6.37 17.07 -13.88
C ARG A 499 5.51 16.13 -14.72
N ASP A 500 4.26 16.52 -15.00
CA ASP A 500 3.29 15.75 -15.79
C ASP A 500 3.14 14.26 -15.37
N LEU A 501 3.15 13.97 -14.06
CA LEU A 501 3.23 12.60 -13.54
C LEU A 501 1.98 11.73 -13.78
N LYS A 502 0.88 12.29 -14.29
CA LYS A 502 -0.42 11.62 -14.56
C LYS A 502 -0.81 10.62 -13.46
N ILE A 503 -1.28 11.14 -12.33
CA ILE A 503 -1.65 10.37 -11.15
C ILE A 503 -3.12 10.62 -10.76
N ALA A 504 -3.69 9.72 -9.97
CA ALA A 504 -4.97 9.91 -9.29
C ALA A 504 -4.78 9.80 -7.78
N PHE A 505 -5.33 10.75 -7.02
CA PHE A 505 -5.24 10.69 -5.56
C PHE A 505 -6.47 11.25 -4.84
N PHE A 506 -6.57 10.94 -3.56
CA PHE A 506 -7.49 11.60 -2.63
C PHE A 506 -6.78 11.91 -1.32
N CYS A 507 -7.36 12.83 -0.56
CA CYS A 507 -6.83 13.26 0.72
C CYS A 507 -7.95 13.50 1.74
N THR A 508 -7.57 13.48 3.01
CA THR A 508 -8.43 13.86 4.14
C THR A 508 -8.02 15.23 4.67
N THR A 509 -8.99 16.09 4.94
CA THR A 509 -8.72 17.40 5.54
C THR A 509 -9.85 17.92 6.44
N ARG A 510 -9.63 19.10 7.04
CA ARG A 510 -10.62 19.84 7.81
C ARG A 510 -11.33 20.87 6.93
N ALA A 511 -12.61 21.09 7.19
CA ALA A 511 -13.41 22.07 6.45
C ALA A 511 -13.00 23.54 6.69
N ASP A 512 -12.23 23.82 7.75
CA ASP A 512 -11.73 25.16 8.08
C ASP A 512 -10.34 25.47 7.51
N CYS A 513 -9.74 24.53 6.74
CA CYS A 513 -8.39 24.65 6.18
C CYS A 513 -8.39 24.60 4.65
N VAL A 514 -9.39 25.21 3.99
CA VAL A 514 -9.57 25.08 2.53
C VAL A 514 -9.99 26.39 1.86
N SER A 515 -9.69 26.49 0.56
CA SER A 515 -10.07 27.60 -0.31
C SER A 515 -10.52 27.08 -1.68
N GLU A 516 -11.17 27.93 -2.49
CA GLU A 516 -11.59 27.57 -3.84
C GLU A 516 -10.39 27.33 -4.78
N GLU A 517 -9.37 28.19 -4.70
CA GLU A 517 -8.12 28.06 -5.45
C GLU A 517 -7.41 26.73 -5.18
N LEU A 518 -7.38 26.31 -3.90
CA LEU A 518 -6.83 25.03 -3.50
C LEU A 518 -7.54 23.87 -4.18
N PHE A 519 -8.88 23.87 -4.22
CA PHE A 519 -9.63 22.78 -4.85
C PHE A 519 -9.43 22.71 -6.36
N TYR A 520 -9.36 23.84 -7.06
CA TYR A 520 -9.00 23.84 -8.48
C TYR A 520 -7.58 23.30 -8.71
N SER A 521 -6.62 23.67 -7.85
CA SER A 521 -5.25 23.18 -7.90
C SER A 521 -5.19 21.67 -7.67
N LEU A 522 -5.90 21.16 -6.66
CA LEU A 522 -6.03 19.74 -6.37
C LEU A 522 -6.62 18.98 -7.55
N LYS A 523 -7.73 19.47 -8.11
CA LYS A 523 -8.36 18.84 -9.28
C LYS A 523 -7.40 18.72 -10.45
N ARG A 524 -6.65 19.78 -10.76
CA ARG A 524 -5.66 19.81 -11.86
C ARG A 524 -4.49 18.85 -11.62
N ALA A 525 -4.06 18.68 -10.37
CA ALA A 525 -2.99 17.75 -10.01
C ALA A 525 -3.41 16.27 -10.04
N GLY A 526 -4.70 15.97 -10.21
CA GLY A 526 -5.22 14.61 -10.24
C GLY A 526 -5.95 14.17 -8.97
N CYS A 527 -6.26 15.10 -8.05
CA CYS A 527 -7.15 14.81 -6.95
C CYS A 527 -8.56 14.54 -7.49
N TYR A 528 -9.17 13.44 -7.08
CA TYR A 528 -10.53 13.09 -7.50
C TYR A 528 -11.55 13.12 -6.37
N LYS A 529 -11.10 13.04 -5.11
CA LYS A 529 -11.98 12.98 -3.93
C LYS A 529 -11.35 13.71 -2.74
N ILE A 530 -12.18 14.43 -1.98
CA ILE A 530 -11.82 15.03 -0.69
C ILE A 530 -12.70 14.45 0.41
N SER A 531 -12.07 13.95 1.47
CA SER A 531 -12.76 13.52 2.69
C SER A 531 -12.68 14.62 3.75
N PHE A 532 -13.82 15.12 4.20
CA PHE A 532 -13.92 16.14 5.24
C PHE A 532 -14.27 15.52 6.58
N GLY A 533 -13.45 15.77 7.60
CA GLY A 533 -13.83 15.50 8.99
C GLY A 533 -14.88 16.50 9.47
N ILE A 534 -16.17 16.18 9.31
CA ILE A 534 -17.30 17.01 9.75
C ILE A 534 -17.70 16.66 11.19
N GLU A 535 -17.72 15.37 11.50
CA GLU A 535 -18.10 14.77 12.79
C GLU A 535 -19.56 14.98 13.20
N SER A 536 -20.08 16.20 13.14
CA SER A 536 -21.47 16.58 13.49
C SER A 536 -21.87 17.88 12.79
N ALA A 537 -23.13 18.04 12.39
CA ALA A 537 -23.64 19.32 11.90
C ALA A 537 -24.36 20.14 12.98
N SER A 538 -24.03 19.91 14.25
CA SER A 538 -24.50 20.71 15.37
C SER A 538 -23.34 21.48 15.99
N GLN A 539 -23.36 22.82 15.92
CA GLN A 539 -22.30 23.65 16.49
C GLN A 539 -22.06 23.34 17.98
N ARG A 540 -23.13 23.11 18.74
CA ARG A 540 -23.06 22.72 20.16
C ARG A 540 -22.27 21.42 20.38
N VAL A 541 -22.41 20.44 19.48
CA VAL A 541 -21.66 19.17 19.57
C VAL A 541 -20.21 19.39 19.15
N LEU A 542 -19.97 20.13 18.06
CA LEU A 542 -18.62 20.50 17.61
C LEU A 542 -17.81 21.21 18.69
N ASP A 543 -18.43 22.18 19.38
CA ASP A 543 -17.82 22.90 20.49
C ASP A 543 -17.47 21.96 21.65
N LYS A 544 -18.38 21.04 22.00
CA LYS A 544 -18.16 20.04 23.07
C LYS A 544 -17.01 19.08 22.76
N ILE A 545 -16.85 18.65 21.51
CA ILE A 545 -15.75 17.77 21.11
C ILE A 545 -14.46 18.55 20.81
N GLY A 546 -14.47 19.88 20.94
CA GLY A 546 -13.32 20.74 20.67
C GLY A 546 -12.93 20.81 19.20
N LYS A 547 -13.89 20.65 18.28
CA LYS A 547 -13.68 20.87 16.85
C LYS A 547 -13.88 22.36 16.56
N MET A 548 -12.80 23.03 16.16
CA MET A 548 -12.81 24.48 15.90
C MET A 548 -13.55 24.89 14.61
N ALA A 549 -13.90 23.94 13.76
CA ALA A 549 -14.62 24.22 12.53
C ALA A 549 -16.10 24.50 12.83
N THR A 550 -16.72 25.35 12.02
CA THR A 550 -18.16 25.63 12.10
C THR A 550 -18.96 24.81 11.10
N VAL A 551 -20.25 24.66 11.36
CA VAL A 551 -21.19 24.03 10.41
C VAL A 551 -21.21 24.79 9.08
N GLU A 552 -21.21 26.12 9.12
CA GLU A 552 -21.20 26.97 7.92
C GLU A 552 -19.92 26.76 7.07
N GLN A 553 -18.75 26.70 7.71
CA GLN A 553 -17.49 26.39 7.00
C GLN A 553 -17.56 25.02 6.33
N SER A 554 -18.19 24.04 6.99
CA SER A 554 -18.42 22.70 6.45
C SER A 554 -19.31 22.71 5.21
N GLU A 555 -20.42 23.43 5.24
CA GLU A 555 -21.30 23.62 4.07
C GLU A 555 -20.55 24.27 2.90
N LYS A 556 -19.81 25.35 3.20
CA LYS A 556 -19.03 26.09 2.20
C LYS A 556 -17.95 25.22 1.58
N ALA A 557 -17.21 24.45 2.38
CA ALA A 557 -16.15 23.56 1.92
C ALA A 557 -16.67 22.51 0.93
N ILE A 558 -17.78 21.83 1.26
CA ILE A 558 -18.41 20.84 0.36
C ILE A 558 -18.83 21.51 -0.95
N LYS A 559 -19.51 22.67 -0.87
CA LYS A 559 -19.96 23.39 -2.07
C LYS A 559 -18.80 23.80 -2.98
N MET A 560 -17.71 24.34 -2.41
CA MET A 560 -16.52 24.74 -3.17
C MET A 560 -15.84 23.53 -3.82
N ALA A 561 -15.69 22.41 -3.11
CA ALA A 561 -15.08 21.21 -3.65
C ALA A 561 -15.88 20.62 -4.84
N LYS A 562 -17.22 20.57 -4.71
CA LYS A 562 -18.11 20.13 -5.79
C LYS A 562 -18.05 21.07 -7.00
N ALA A 563 -18.00 22.38 -6.78
CA ALA A 563 -17.84 23.37 -7.86
C ALA A 563 -16.53 23.18 -8.64
N ALA A 564 -15.45 22.75 -7.97
CA ALA A 564 -14.19 22.37 -8.60
C ALA A 564 -14.20 20.98 -9.28
N GLY A 565 -15.33 20.27 -9.24
CA GLY A 565 -15.49 18.94 -9.85
C GLY A 565 -14.82 17.81 -9.06
N LEU A 566 -14.65 17.97 -7.75
CA LEU A 566 -14.15 16.94 -6.84
C LEU A 566 -15.32 16.16 -6.22
N LEU A 567 -15.14 14.85 -6.05
CA LEU A 567 -16.04 14.06 -5.21
C LEU A 567 -15.82 14.46 -3.74
N THR A 568 -16.89 14.44 -2.96
CA THR A 568 -16.90 14.85 -1.56
C THR A 568 -17.37 13.73 -0.66
N CYS A 569 -16.59 13.43 0.38
CA CYS A 569 -16.95 12.47 1.41
C CYS A 569 -17.11 13.21 2.75
N ALA A 570 -18.29 13.10 3.37
CA ALA A 570 -18.55 13.64 4.71
C ALA A 570 -18.28 12.57 5.76
N MET A 571 -17.22 12.73 6.56
CA MET A 571 -16.94 11.85 7.70
C MET A 571 -17.75 12.33 8.91
N MET A 572 -18.61 11.47 9.42
CA MET A 572 -19.53 11.76 10.53
C MET A 572 -19.30 10.79 11.69
N ILE A 573 -19.55 11.25 12.91
CA ILE A 573 -19.51 10.43 14.12
C ILE A 573 -20.89 10.46 14.77
N SER A 574 -21.38 9.31 15.20
CA SER A 574 -22.64 9.19 15.95
C SER A 574 -22.37 8.93 17.43
N GLY A 575 -23.29 9.34 18.30
CA GLY A 575 -23.12 9.18 19.75
C GLY A 575 -22.02 10.07 20.32
N ASN A 576 -21.81 11.25 19.73
CA ASN A 576 -20.85 12.23 20.24
C ASN A 576 -21.20 12.66 21.67
N VAL A 577 -20.21 13.19 22.39
CA VAL A 577 -20.43 13.80 23.71
C VAL A 577 -21.41 14.97 23.58
N GLY A 578 -22.56 14.86 24.24
CA GLY A 578 -23.64 15.82 24.20
C GLY A 578 -24.53 15.77 22.98
N GLU A 579 -24.43 14.74 22.14
CA GLU A 579 -25.35 14.50 21.02
C GLU A 579 -26.78 14.30 21.55
N THR A 580 -27.79 14.69 20.78
CA THR A 580 -29.20 14.41 21.07
C THR A 580 -29.94 14.07 19.78
N PRO A 581 -31.14 13.47 19.84
CA PRO A 581 -31.94 13.23 18.63
C PRO A 581 -32.16 14.49 17.78
N ALA A 582 -32.26 15.67 18.42
CA ALA A 582 -32.36 16.95 17.72
C ALA A 582 -31.07 17.32 16.97
N THR A 583 -29.88 17.07 17.55
CA THR A 583 -28.61 17.35 16.86
C THR A 583 -28.31 16.31 15.77
N VAL A 584 -28.75 15.06 15.94
CA VAL A 584 -28.73 14.05 14.87
C VAL A 584 -29.60 14.50 13.70
N LYS A 585 -30.79 15.05 13.97
CA LYS A 585 -31.65 15.63 12.93
C LYS A 585 -30.96 16.78 12.18
N GLN A 586 -30.24 17.66 12.89
CA GLN A 586 -29.43 18.72 12.25
C GLN A 586 -28.38 18.13 11.29
N SER A 587 -27.68 17.06 11.68
CA SER A 587 -26.74 16.33 10.82
C SER A 587 -27.41 15.75 9.57
N ILE A 588 -28.59 15.17 9.69
CA ILE A 588 -29.36 14.63 8.56
C ILE A 588 -29.79 15.75 7.61
N GLU A 589 -30.32 16.85 8.14
CA GLU A 589 -30.73 18.02 7.34
C GLU A 589 -29.55 18.67 6.61
N PHE A 590 -28.40 18.77 7.27
CA PHE A 590 -27.15 19.21 6.65
C PHE A 590 -26.77 18.31 5.48
N LEU A 591 -26.74 16.99 5.66
CA LEU A 591 -26.37 16.05 4.58
C LEU A 591 -27.36 16.11 3.41
N ARG A 592 -28.67 16.20 3.69
CA ARG A 592 -29.72 16.41 2.66
C ARG A 592 -29.51 17.71 1.89
N LYS A 593 -29.07 18.77 2.56
CA LYS A 593 -28.79 20.09 1.96
C LYS A 593 -27.51 20.10 1.13
N THR A 594 -26.42 19.52 1.64
CA THR A 594 -25.10 19.58 0.99
C THR A 594 -24.87 18.48 -0.04
N GLN A 595 -25.61 17.36 0.05
CA GLN A 595 -25.56 16.21 -0.85
C GLN A 595 -24.12 15.75 -1.15
N PRO A 596 -23.31 15.35 -0.14
CA PRO A 596 -21.98 14.81 -0.43
C PRO A 596 -22.10 13.52 -1.26
N ASP A 597 -21.08 13.22 -2.06
CA ASP A 597 -21.04 12.03 -2.92
C ASP A 597 -20.91 10.73 -2.12
N ASP A 598 -20.37 10.83 -0.90
CA ASP A 598 -20.24 9.73 0.05
C ASP A 598 -20.40 10.24 1.49
N VAL A 599 -20.91 9.38 2.36
CA VAL A 599 -20.87 9.58 3.82
C VAL A 599 -19.96 8.50 4.35
N GLY A 600 -18.72 8.91 4.69
CA GLY A 600 -17.68 8.01 5.18
C GLY A 600 -18.14 7.25 6.42
N ILE A 601 -17.43 6.17 6.77
CA ILE A 601 -17.79 5.22 7.85
C ILE A 601 -18.36 5.96 9.06
N VAL A 602 -19.69 5.90 9.21
CA VAL A 602 -20.39 6.44 10.38
C VAL A 602 -20.20 5.41 11.48
N GLY A 603 -19.12 5.56 12.24
CA GLY A 603 -18.89 4.81 13.46
C GLY A 603 -19.46 5.56 14.66
N GLY A 604 -19.95 4.81 15.64
CA GLY A 604 -20.16 5.39 16.96
C GLY A 604 -18.85 5.91 17.57
N LEU A 605 -18.92 6.95 18.40
CA LEU A 605 -17.74 7.57 19.01
C LEU A 605 -16.90 6.57 19.84
N TRP A 606 -15.64 6.34 19.45
CA TRP A 606 -14.73 5.47 20.20
C TRP A 606 -13.91 6.23 21.24
N VAL A 607 -13.67 5.59 22.38
CA VAL A 607 -12.90 6.16 23.51
C VAL A 607 -11.41 5.79 23.39
N PHE A 608 -10.68 6.36 22.45
CA PHE A 608 -9.27 6.01 22.22
C PHE A 608 -8.35 6.34 23.42
N PRO A 609 -7.37 5.48 23.76
CA PRO A 609 -6.47 5.73 24.87
C PRO A 609 -5.68 7.03 24.69
N GLY A 610 -5.32 7.66 25.81
CA GLY A 610 -4.49 8.89 25.83
C GLY A 610 -5.23 10.19 25.50
N THR A 611 -6.42 10.11 24.91
CA THR A 611 -7.26 11.26 24.55
C THR A 611 -7.87 11.93 25.78
N GLN A 612 -8.39 13.14 25.62
CA GLN A 612 -9.07 13.83 26.72
C GLN A 612 -10.38 13.11 27.08
N LEU A 613 -11.11 12.62 26.07
CA LEU A 613 -12.31 11.80 26.28
C LEU A 613 -12.01 10.55 27.12
N TYR A 614 -10.89 9.87 26.84
CA TYR A 614 -10.47 8.70 27.62
C TYR A 614 -10.20 9.02 29.08
N ARG A 615 -9.53 10.14 29.38
CA ARG A 615 -9.29 10.57 30.77
C ARG A 615 -10.60 10.79 31.52
N THR A 616 -11.54 11.53 30.91
CA THR A 616 -12.86 11.76 31.49
C THR A 616 -13.64 10.46 31.69
N CYS A 617 -13.57 9.53 30.74
CA CYS A 617 -14.21 8.23 30.88
C CYS A 617 -13.59 7.39 32.00
N LYS A 618 -12.26 7.44 32.16
CA LYS A 618 -11.54 6.74 33.24
C LYS A 618 -11.87 7.32 34.61
N GLU A 619 -11.92 8.65 34.75
CA GLU A 619 -12.34 9.34 35.98
C GLU A 619 -13.77 8.96 36.40
N LYS A 620 -14.66 8.73 35.43
CA LYS A 620 -16.03 8.27 35.66
C LYS A 620 -16.16 6.76 35.88
N GLY A 621 -15.07 6.01 35.86
CA GLY A 621 -15.09 4.54 36.00
C GLY A 621 -15.66 3.78 34.79
N PHE A 622 -15.82 4.45 33.64
CA PHE A 622 -16.39 3.84 32.42
C PHE A 622 -15.42 2.88 31.71
N ILE A 623 -14.13 3.15 31.82
CA ILE A 623 -13.05 2.37 31.20
C ILE A 623 -11.80 2.41 32.09
N THR A 624 -11.03 1.33 32.05
CA THR A 624 -9.72 1.25 32.70
C THR A 624 -8.63 0.92 31.67
N ASP A 625 -7.36 1.00 32.07
CA ASP A 625 -6.23 0.74 31.15
C ASP A 625 -6.24 -0.73 30.68
N GLU A 626 -6.76 -1.65 31.50
CA GLU A 626 -6.85 -3.09 31.23
C GLU A 626 -7.66 -3.40 29.97
N PHE A 627 -8.67 -2.59 29.63
CA PHE A 627 -9.44 -2.74 28.40
C PHE A 627 -8.53 -2.72 27.17
N TRP A 628 -7.58 -1.79 27.16
CA TRP A 628 -6.63 -1.62 26.08
C TRP A 628 -5.48 -2.63 26.12
N LEU A 629 -5.43 -3.50 27.13
CA LEU A 629 -4.58 -4.68 27.18
C LEU A 629 -5.35 -5.97 26.78
N GLY A 630 -6.65 -5.88 26.48
CA GLY A 630 -7.46 -6.98 25.98
C GLY A 630 -7.46 -7.13 24.44
N ASP A 631 -8.23 -8.09 23.93
CA ASP A 631 -8.46 -8.32 22.47
C ASP A 631 -9.68 -7.57 21.91
N GLU A 632 -10.43 -6.86 22.75
CA GLU A 632 -11.61 -6.11 22.30
C GLU A 632 -11.23 -5.03 21.27
N HIS A 633 -11.95 -4.95 20.15
CA HIS A 633 -11.54 -4.10 19.04
C HIS A 633 -11.55 -2.60 19.40
N HIS A 634 -12.62 -2.15 20.07
CA HIS A 634 -12.86 -0.75 20.38
C HIS A 634 -13.79 -0.62 21.59
N LYS A 635 -13.70 0.51 22.32
CA LYS A 635 -14.68 0.90 23.33
C LYS A 635 -15.57 1.99 22.76
N LEU A 636 -16.85 1.69 22.59
CA LEU A 636 -17.86 2.68 22.23
C LEU A 636 -18.16 3.58 23.44
N TYR A 637 -18.33 4.89 23.21
CA TYR A 637 -18.77 5.83 24.23
C TYR A 637 -20.26 5.65 24.50
N THR A 638 -20.63 5.04 25.63
CA THR A 638 -22.03 4.72 25.97
C THR A 638 -22.46 5.31 27.31
N LEU A 639 -21.86 6.44 27.72
CA LEU A 639 -22.25 7.13 28.95
C LEU A 639 -23.55 7.93 28.81
N GLU A 640 -23.90 8.33 27.59
CA GLU A 640 -25.10 9.13 27.31
C GLU A 640 -26.19 8.33 26.57
N TYR A 641 -25.78 7.36 25.75
CA TYR A 641 -26.67 6.50 24.98
C TYR A 641 -26.15 5.06 24.98
N ASN A 642 -27.06 4.08 24.95
CA ASN A 642 -26.66 2.69 24.77
C ASN A 642 -26.24 2.42 23.31
N LYS A 643 -25.68 1.24 23.06
CA LYS A 643 -25.20 0.86 21.72
C LYS A 643 -26.32 0.89 20.66
N GLU A 644 -27.51 0.40 20.99
CA GLU A 644 -28.66 0.32 20.07
C GLU A 644 -29.11 1.71 19.60
N GLN A 645 -29.15 2.68 20.52
CA GLN A 645 -29.45 4.08 20.20
C GLN A 645 -28.38 4.71 19.31
N ILE A 646 -27.10 4.43 19.56
CA ILE A 646 -26.00 4.92 18.72
C ILE A 646 -26.06 4.28 17.33
N ASP A 647 -26.37 2.99 17.24
CA ASP A 647 -26.55 2.28 15.97
C ASP A 647 -27.76 2.84 15.20
N GLU A 648 -28.83 3.26 15.88
CA GLU A 648 -29.96 3.96 15.26
C GLU A 648 -29.52 5.33 14.69
N PHE A 649 -28.81 6.14 15.47
CA PHE A 649 -28.28 7.43 15.00
C PHE A 649 -27.38 7.23 13.78
N THR A 650 -26.51 6.23 13.85
CA THR A 650 -25.61 5.82 12.76
C THR A 650 -26.38 5.52 11.48
N LYS A 651 -27.38 4.64 11.56
CA LYS A 651 -28.22 4.27 10.42
C LYS A 651 -28.94 5.47 9.82
N ARG A 652 -29.51 6.34 10.66
CA ARG A 652 -30.25 7.52 10.20
C ARG A 652 -29.35 8.55 9.51
N ILE A 653 -28.12 8.73 10.00
CA ILE A 653 -27.12 9.60 9.35
C ILE A 653 -26.65 8.97 8.03
N TYR A 654 -26.36 7.67 8.02
CA TYR A 654 -25.87 6.98 6.82
C TYR A 654 -26.91 6.96 5.70
N PHE A 655 -28.17 6.67 6.05
CA PHE A 655 -29.30 6.64 5.13
C PHE A 655 -30.08 7.96 5.15
N PHE A 656 -29.39 9.09 5.19
CA PHE A 656 -30.02 10.42 5.30
C PHE A 656 -31.01 10.73 4.16
N ASN A 657 -30.80 10.18 2.97
CA ASN A 657 -31.71 10.36 1.82
C ASN A 657 -32.94 9.44 1.85
N THR A 658 -33.06 8.56 2.84
CA THR A 658 -34.21 7.66 3.02
C THR A 658 -35.15 8.27 4.07
N ASP A 659 -36.42 8.48 3.73
CA ASP A 659 -37.45 8.82 4.71
C ASP A 659 -37.93 7.55 5.41
N PHE A 660 -37.32 7.26 6.56
CA PHE A 660 -37.91 6.36 7.54
C PHE A 660 -39.02 7.17 8.23
N GLY A 661 -40.29 7.01 7.83
CA GLY A 661 -41.43 7.64 8.52
C GLY A 661 -41.35 7.42 10.04
N GLU A 662 -41.97 8.31 10.84
CA GLU A 662 -41.90 8.28 12.31
C GLU A 662 -42.01 6.84 12.88
N LEU A 663 -40.86 6.24 13.21
CA LEU A 663 -40.80 5.05 14.04
C LEU A 663 -41.25 5.47 15.43
N LYS A 664 -42.56 5.43 15.68
CA LYS A 664 -43.12 5.50 17.03
C LYS A 664 -42.58 4.30 17.80
N MET A 665 -41.65 4.57 18.71
CA MET A 665 -41.26 3.63 19.75
C MET A 665 -42.44 3.48 20.72
N GLU A 666 -43.17 2.37 20.63
CA GLU A 666 -43.71 1.78 21.84
C GLU A 666 -42.57 1.07 22.55
N THR A 667 -42.15 1.61 23.70
CA THR A 667 -41.31 0.87 24.64
C THR A 667 -42.12 -0.29 25.18
N LYS A 668 -42.01 -1.46 24.55
CA LYS A 668 -42.17 -2.70 25.28
C LYS A 668 -40.82 -3.04 25.85
N ASP A 669 -40.74 -3.06 27.18
CA ASP A 669 -39.72 -3.77 27.92
C ASP A 669 -39.62 -5.19 27.34
N THR A 670 -38.59 -5.42 26.53
CA THR A 670 -38.18 -6.78 26.19
C THR A 670 -36.82 -6.98 26.81
N ASN A 671 -36.84 -7.57 28.01
CA ASN A 671 -35.83 -8.55 28.40
C ASN A 671 -35.52 -9.43 27.18
N ILE A 672 -34.36 -9.27 26.56
CA ILE A 672 -33.84 -10.25 25.60
C ILE A 672 -33.16 -11.35 26.42
N ALA A 673 -34.01 -12.03 27.17
CA ALA A 673 -33.81 -13.35 27.73
C ALA A 673 -35.17 -14.02 27.59
N GLY A 674 -35.42 -14.65 26.45
CA GLY A 674 -36.62 -15.47 26.22
C GLY A 674 -37.61 -14.98 25.15
N LEU A 675 -37.16 -14.73 23.92
CA LEU A 675 -38.03 -14.82 22.75
C LEU A 675 -37.64 -16.04 21.93
N GLU A 676 -37.93 -17.23 22.46
CA GLU A 676 -38.06 -18.41 21.63
C GLU A 676 -39.30 -18.18 20.75
N ARG A 677 -39.08 -17.87 19.47
CA ARG A 677 -40.15 -18.01 18.49
C ARG A 677 -40.46 -19.50 18.42
N ASN A 678 -41.69 -19.89 18.77
CA ASN A 678 -42.18 -21.26 18.54
C ASN A 678 -42.29 -21.51 17.03
N LEU A 679 -41.14 -21.73 16.39
CA LEU A 679 -41.04 -22.03 14.97
C LEU A 679 -41.49 -23.47 14.73
N GLN A 680 -42.30 -23.66 13.70
CA GLN A 680 -42.74 -24.99 13.33
C GLN A 680 -41.68 -25.68 12.47
N PRO A 681 -41.41 -26.98 12.65
CA PRO A 681 -40.58 -27.73 11.72
C PRO A 681 -41.09 -27.56 10.29
N GLY A 682 -40.19 -27.31 9.35
CA GLY A 682 -40.53 -27.15 7.93
C GLY A 682 -39.76 -26.02 7.24
N LEU A 683 -40.16 -25.73 6.01
CA LEU A 683 -39.55 -24.75 5.13
C LEU A 683 -40.53 -23.64 4.74
N SER A 684 -40.20 -22.40 5.10
CA SER A 684 -40.82 -21.19 4.55
C SER A 684 -40.05 -20.75 3.31
N VAL A 685 -40.75 -20.41 2.24
CA VAL A 685 -40.17 -19.75 1.07
C VAL A 685 -40.68 -18.32 1.05
N VAL A 686 -39.77 -17.35 1.07
CA VAL A 686 -40.11 -15.93 1.01
C VAL A 686 -39.71 -15.35 -0.34
N ILE A 687 -40.64 -14.65 -1.00
CA ILE A 687 -40.45 -14.05 -2.32
C ILE A 687 -40.92 -12.60 -2.27
N ASN A 688 -40.09 -11.69 -2.78
CA ASN A 688 -40.46 -10.29 -2.92
C ASN A 688 -40.84 -10.00 -4.37
N THR A 689 -41.87 -9.19 -4.59
CA THR A 689 -42.41 -8.93 -5.92
C THR A 689 -42.62 -7.44 -6.21
N LEU A 690 -42.39 -7.05 -7.46
CA LEU A 690 -42.81 -5.77 -8.04
C LEU A 690 -42.89 -5.90 -9.57
N ASN A 691 -44.10 -5.99 -10.12
CA ASN A 691 -44.33 -6.08 -11.57
C ASN A 691 -43.62 -7.27 -12.26
N GLU A 692 -43.80 -8.46 -11.67
CA GLU A 692 -43.14 -9.72 -12.04
C GLU A 692 -44.07 -10.72 -12.74
N GLU A 693 -45.14 -10.26 -13.40
CA GLU A 693 -46.16 -11.11 -14.05
C GLU A 693 -45.56 -12.17 -14.97
N LYS A 694 -44.47 -11.82 -15.66
CA LYS A 694 -43.79 -12.71 -16.63
C LYS A 694 -43.01 -13.86 -15.98
N CYS A 695 -42.66 -13.71 -14.72
CA CYS A 695 -41.65 -14.52 -14.05
C CYS A 695 -42.23 -15.30 -12.85
N ILE A 696 -43.11 -14.67 -12.08
CA ILE A 696 -43.55 -15.13 -10.77
C ILE A 696 -44.20 -16.52 -10.80
N GLU A 697 -44.97 -16.84 -11.84
CA GLU A 697 -45.65 -18.16 -11.95
C GLU A 697 -44.62 -19.30 -12.01
N ARG A 698 -43.52 -19.11 -12.73
CA ARG A 698 -42.44 -20.10 -12.85
C ARG A 698 -41.69 -20.27 -11.52
N CYS A 699 -41.44 -19.17 -10.81
CA CYS A 699 -40.81 -19.21 -9.49
C CYS A 699 -41.68 -20.03 -8.52
N LEU A 700 -42.96 -19.69 -8.43
CA LEU A 700 -43.94 -20.35 -7.56
C LEU A 700 -44.12 -21.84 -7.89
N GLN A 701 -44.21 -22.20 -9.17
CA GLN A 701 -44.25 -23.60 -9.60
C GLN A 701 -43.02 -24.40 -9.16
N SER A 702 -41.85 -23.76 -9.06
CA SER A 702 -40.62 -24.42 -8.65
C SER A 702 -40.50 -24.63 -7.13
N VAL A 703 -41.39 -24.06 -6.32
CA VAL A 703 -41.36 -24.20 -4.86
C VAL A 703 -42.63 -24.83 -4.29
N ALA A 704 -43.71 -24.90 -5.06
CA ALA A 704 -45.03 -25.35 -4.61
C ALA A 704 -45.04 -26.77 -4.01
N ASP A 705 -44.17 -27.66 -4.47
CA ASP A 705 -44.08 -29.05 -3.99
C ASP A 705 -43.11 -29.24 -2.81
N ILE A 706 -42.28 -28.24 -2.51
CA ILE A 706 -41.25 -28.33 -1.46
C ILE A 706 -41.45 -27.35 -0.30
N ALA A 707 -42.24 -26.29 -0.45
CA ALA A 707 -42.49 -25.31 0.59
C ALA A 707 -43.66 -25.74 1.49
N ASP A 708 -43.49 -25.64 2.81
CA ASP A 708 -44.62 -25.80 3.76
C ASP A 708 -45.38 -24.47 3.95
N GLU A 709 -44.74 -23.37 3.58
CA GLU A 709 -45.26 -22.01 3.65
C GLU A 709 -44.64 -21.19 2.53
N ILE A 710 -45.45 -20.52 1.71
CA ILE A 710 -44.98 -19.54 0.72
C ILE A 710 -45.48 -18.18 1.17
N ILE A 711 -44.58 -17.22 1.31
CA ILE A 711 -44.86 -15.84 1.70
C ILE A 711 -44.46 -14.91 0.57
N ILE A 712 -45.39 -14.06 0.17
CA ILE A 712 -45.16 -13.02 -0.83
C ILE A 712 -45.16 -11.67 -0.14
N VAL A 713 -44.14 -10.86 -0.40
CA VAL A 713 -44.12 -9.44 -0.04
C VAL A 713 -44.12 -8.63 -1.32
N ASP A 714 -45.28 -8.06 -1.63
CA ASP A 714 -45.51 -7.31 -2.85
C ASP A 714 -45.35 -5.80 -2.62
N MET A 715 -44.57 -5.16 -3.49
CA MET A 715 -44.32 -3.73 -3.45
C MET A 715 -45.37 -2.93 -4.25
N HIS A 716 -46.64 -3.31 -4.15
CA HIS A 716 -47.75 -2.76 -4.94
C HIS A 716 -47.50 -2.90 -6.45
N SER A 717 -47.46 -4.14 -6.92
CA SER A 717 -47.45 -4.45 -8.34
C SER A 717 -48.70 -3.90 -9.04
N ASP A 718 -48.49 -3.29 -10.19
CA ASP A 718 -49.51 -2.70 -11.07
C ASP A 718 -49.99 -3.68 -12.16
N ASP A 719 -49.36 -4.86 -12.25
CA ASP A 719 -49.67 -5.93 -13.20
C ASP A 719 -50.34 -7.14 -12.52
N ARG A 720 -50.45 -8.28 -13.21
CA ARG A 720 -51.11 -9.47 -12.66
C ARG A 720 -50.25 -10.28 -11.68
N THR A 721 -49.13 -9.76 -11.18
CA THR A 721 -48.24 -10.47 -10.26
C THR A 721 -48.96 -11.01 -9.03
N VAL A 722 -49.74 -10.16 -8.36
CA VAL A 722 -50.51 -10.54 -7.15
C VAL A 722 -51.62 -11.52 -7.49
N GLU A 723 -52.30 -11.34 -8.63
CA GLU A 723 -53.34 -12.27 -9.10
C GLU A 723 -52.78 -13.68 -9.30
N ILE A 724 -51.60 -13.78 -9.92
CA ILE A 724 -50.91 -15.06 -10.13
C ILE A 724 -50.46 -15.66 -8.80
N ALA A 725 -49.88 -14.85 -7.91
CA ALA A 725 -49.41 -15.30 -6.60
C ALA A 725 -50.53 -15.91 -5.74
N LYS A 726 -51.74 -15.34 -5.80
CA LYS A 726 -52.93 -15.84 -5.07
C LYS A 726 -53.33 -17.27 -5.43
N LYS A 727 -52.89 -17.80 -6.58
CA LYS A 727 -53.12 -19.21 -6.94
C LYS A 727 -52.31 -20.19 -6.08
N TYR A 728 -51.24 -19.72 -5.43
CA TYR A 728 -50.25 -20.54 -4.72
C TYR A 728 -50.22 -20.29 -3.22
N THR A 729 -50.60 -19.09 -2.75
CA THR A 729 -50.64 -18.76 -1.33
C THR A 729 -51.59 -17.61 -1.03
N ASP A 730 -52.18 -17.65 0.16
CA ASP A 730 -52.96 -16.54 0.73
C ASP A 730 -52.09 -15.59 1.57
N LYS A 731 -50.82 -15.93 1.81
CA LYS A 731 -49.88 -15.13 2.63
C LYS A 731 -49.17 -14.07 1.79
N ILE A 732 -49.94 -13.08 1.36
CA ILE A 732 -49.45 -11.93 0.60
C ILE A 732 -49.50 -10.69 1.49
N PHE A 733 -48.35 -10.08 1.69
CA PHE A 733 -48.17 -8.85 2.45
C PHE A 733 -47.73 -7.73 1.51
N TYR A 734 -48.00 -6.50 1.90
CA TYR A 734 -47.69 -5.33 1.08
C TYR A 734 -46.73 -4.41 1.82
N ILE A 735 -45.82 -3.80 1.05
CA ILE A 735 -44.94 -2.73 1.50
C ILE A 735 -44.85 -1.68 0.39
N ASP A 736 -44.61 -0.42 0.73
CA ASP A 736 -44.47 0.63 -0.29
C ASP A 736 -43.32 0.34 -1.26
N LYS A 737 -43.37 0.89 -2.47
CA LYS A 737 -42.29 0.74 -3.47
C LYS A 737 -40.98 1.25 -2.90
N LEU A 738 -40.04 0.34 -2.68
CA LEU A 738 -38.70 0.64 -2.17
C LEU A 738 -37.70 0.73 -3.33
N GLY A 739 -36.74 1.65 -3.25
CA GLY A 739 -35.62 1.75 -4.19
C GLY A 739 -34.58 0.63 -4.05
N CYS A 740 -34.74 -0.25 -3.06
CA CYS A 740 -33.90 -1.41 -2.78
C CYS A 740 -34.71 -2.55 -2.14
N VAL A 741 -34.25 -3.80 -2.26
CA VAL A 741 -35.02 -5.00 -1.91
C VAL A 741 -34.81 -5.47 -0.47
N GLU A 742 -33.75 -5.02 0.20
CA GLU A 742 -33.33 -5.48 1.52
C GLU A 742 -34.38 -5.25 2.62
N PRO A 743 -35.08 -4.09 2.70
CA PRO A 743 -36.10 -3.90 3.73
C PRO A 743 -37.33 -4.80 3.47
N ALA A 744 -37.69 -5.03 2.20
CA ALA A 744 -38.76 -5.98 1.84
C ALA A 744 -38.37 -7.41 2.23
N ARG A 745 -37.12 -7.82 1.99
CA ARG A 745 -36.58 -9.13 2.45
C ARG A 745 -36.65 -9.28 3.96
N ASN A 746 -36.19 -8.31 4.74
CA ASN A 746 -36.26 -8.37 6.21
C ASN A 746 -37.71 -8.46 6.70
N PHE A 747 -38.62 -7.74 6.07
CA PHE A 747 -40.04 -7.83 6.38
C PHE A 747 -40.60 -9.22 6.02
N ALA A 748 -40.25 -9.78 4.87
CA ALA A 748 -40.67 -11.12 4.46
C ALA A 748 -40.18 -12.19 5.45
N LEU A 749 -38.92 -12.10 5.90
CA LEU A 749 -38.37 -12.99 6.93
C LEU A 749 -39.14 -12.86 8.26
N SER A 750 -39.57 -11.67 8.65
CA SER A 750 -40.37 -11.49 9.86
C SER A 750 -41.73 -12.21 9.83
N LYS A 751 -42.21 -12.58 8.64
CA LYS A 751 -43.47 -13.32 8.44
C LYS A 751 -43.29 -14.83 8.38
N ALA A 752 -42.06 -15.33 8.21
CA ALA A 752 -41.77 -16.75 8.15
C ALA A 752 -42.02 -17.43 9.50
N THR A 753 -42.76 -18.54 9.47
CA THR A 753 -43.18 -19.27 10.69
C THR A 753 -42.48 -20.62 10.83
N LYS A 754 -41.78 -21.07 9.79
CA LYS A 754 -41.03 -22.33 9.81
C LYS A 754 -39.60 -22.15 10.28
N GLU A 755 -39.02 -23.25 10.77
CA GLU A 755 -37.64 -23.35 11.24
C GLU A 755 -36.63 -22.99 10.16
N TRP A 756 -36.88 -23.40 8.91
CA TRP A 756 -36.01 -23.10 7.78
C TRP A 756 -36.65 -22.08 6.85
N VAL A 757 -35.83 -21.19 6.30
CA VAL A 757 -36.27 -20.17 5.35
C VAL A 757 -35.39 -20.21 4.11
N LEU A 758 -36.03 -20.28 2.94
CA LEU A 758 -35.42 -20.10 1.64
C LEU A 758 -35.88 -18.74 1.06
N ILE A 759 -34.93 -17.85 0.80
CA ILE A 759 -35.19 -16.58 0.11
C ILE A 759 -35.05 -16.80 -1.40
N LEU A 760 -36.06 -16.36 -2.16
CA LEU A 760 -35.98 -16.27 -3.63
C LEU A 760 -36.42 -14.89 -4.13
N ASP A 761 -35.88 -14.51 -5.27
CA ASP A 761 -36.40 -13.41 -6.08
C ASP A 761 -37.43 -13.94 -7.10
N ALA A 762 -38.37 -13.10 -7.53
CA ALA A 762 -39.52 -13.52 -8.35
C ALA A 762 -39.15 -14.04 -9.74
N ASP A 763 -37.96 -13.70 -10.24
CA ASP A 763 -37.39 -14.14 -11.51
C ASP A 763 -36.48 -15.37 -11.39
N GLU A 764 -36.28 -15.88 -10.18
CA GLU A 764 -35.54 -17.10 -9.89
C GLU A 764 -36.43 -18.34 -10.01
N CYS A 765 -35.82 -19.51 -10.25
CA CYS A 765 -36.53 -20.79 -10.16
C CYS A 765 -35.56 -21.90 -9.73
N LEU A 766 -36.04 -22.83 -8.91
CA LEU A 766 -35.22 -23.93 -8.43
C LEU A 766 -35.03 -25.01 -9.50
N SER A 767 -33.81 -25.52 -9.61
CA SER A 767 -33.53 -26.69 -10.46
C SER A 767 -34.18 -27.95 -9.89
N LYS A 768 -34.51 -28.93 -10.75
CA LYS A 768 -35.05 -30.22 -10.31
C LYS A 768 -34.13 -30.89 -9.27
N THR A 769 -32.83 -30.91 -9.52
CA THR A 769 -31.84 -31.48 -8.60
C THR A 769 -31.85 -30.80 -7.23
N PHE A 770 -32.02 -29.48 -7.16
CA PHE A 770 -32.08 -28.79 -5.88
C PHE A 770 -33.37 -29.14 -5.11
N ARG A 771 -34.51 -29.17 -5.81
CA ARG A 771 -35.81 -29.56 -5.23
C ARG A 771 -35.81 -30.97 -4.66
N ASP A 772 -35.22 -31.93 -5.40
CA ASP A 772 -35.14 -33.33 -4.98
C ASP A 772 -34.30 -33.53 -3.69
N ASN A 773 -33.37 -32.61 -3.39
CA ASN A 773 -32.40 -32.77 -2.30
C ASN A 773 -32.64 -31.89 -1.07
N ILE A 774 -33.31 -30.74 -1.20
CA ILE A 774 -33.39 -29.73 -0.14
C ILE A 774 -33.95 -30.27 1.19
N ARG A 775 -34.99 -31.11 1.13
CA ARG A 775 -35.60 -31.72 2.33
C ARG A 775 -34.62 -32.65 3.05
N GLY A 776 -33.85 -33.43 2.29
CA GLY A 776 -32.81 -34.30 2.84
C GLY A 776 -31.65 -33.51 3.45
N VAL A 777 -31.28 -32.37 2.87
CA VAL A 777 -30.25 -31.47 3.41
C VAL A 777 -30.71 -30.87 4.74
N ILE A 778 -31.94 -30.37 4.81
CA ILE A 778 -32.51 -29.78 6.03
C ILE A 778 -32.62 -30.82 7.16
N ALA A 779 -33.04 -32.05 6.84
CA ALA A 779 -33.26 -33.08 7.86
C ALA A 779 -31.96 -33.67 8.45
N ASN A 780 -30.86 -33.70 7.69
CA ASN A 780 -29.65 -34.45 8.07
C ASN A 780 -28.48 -33.60 8.59
N ASN A 781 -28.63 -32.28 8.71
CA ASN A 781 -27.53 -31.37 9.06
C ASN A 781 -27.82 -30.55 10.32
N ALA A 782 -27.98 -31.23 11.46
CA ALA A 782 -28.41 -30.64 12.75
C ALA A 782 -27.47 -29.58 13.38
N GLY A 783 -26.32 -29.28 12.76
CA GLY A 783 -25.33 -28.30 13.23
C GLY A 783 -24.99 -27.20 12.22
N VAL A 784 -25.80 -27.03 11.17
CA VAL A 784 -25.61 -25.99 10.16
C VAL A 784 -26.75 -25.00 10.26
N ASP A 785 -26.44 -23.71 10.35
CA ASP A 785 -27.47 -22.65 10.43
C ASP A 785 -27.70 -21.95 9.08
N VAL A 786 -26.76 -22.04 8.14
CA VAL A 786 -26.82 -21.36 6.84
C VAL A 786 -26.21 -22.24 5.75
N PHE A 787 -26.89 -22.33 4.60
CA PHE A 787 -26.40 -22.92 3.37
C PHE A 787 -26.22 -21.87 2.28
N LEU A 788 -25.04 -21.89 1.66
CA LEU A 788 -24.78 -21.19 0.41
C LEU A 788 -25.37 -22.02 -0.74
N VAL A 789 -26.19 -21.38 -1.57
CA VAL A 789 -26.83 -22.00 -2.73
C VAL A 789 -26.16 -21.47 -4.00
N PRO A 790 -25.74 -22.36 -4.92
CA PRO A 790 -25.11 -21.95 -6.16
C PRO A 790 -26.14 -21.35 -7.11
N PHE A 791 -25.78 -20.24 -7.75
CA PHE A 791 -26.63 -19.48 -8.66
C PHE A 791 -26.19 -19.67 -10.11
N ASN A 792 -27.17 -19.81 -11.02
CA ASN A 792 -26.93 -19.96 -12.44
C ASN A 792 -27.71 -18.89 -13.21
N THR A 793 -26.99 -18.00 -13.88
CA THR A 793 -27.59 -16.84 -14.56
C THR A 793 -27.77 -17.08 -16.05
N LYS A 794 -28.95 -16.68 -16.57
CA LYS A 794 -29.30 -16.75 -17.99
C LYS A 794 -29.55 -15.34 -18.53
N ILE A 795 -28.72 -14.89 -19.47
CA ILE A 795 -28.89 -13.59 -20.15
C ILE A 795 -29.23 -13.83 -21.62
N LEU A 796 -30.25 -13.15 -22.13
CA LEU A 796 -30.72 -13.24 -23.52
C LEU A 796 -30.95 -14.70 -23.99
N GLY A 797 -31.51 -15.54 -23.10
CA GLY A 797 -31.83 -16.92 -23.44
C GLY A 797 -30.64 -17.89 -23.36
N ARG A 798 -29.44 -17.47 -22.93
CA ARG A 798 -28.24 -18.34 -22.84
C ARG A 798 -27.62 -18.35 -21.44
N TRP A 799 -27.09 -19.50 -21.03
CA TRP A 799 -26.35 -19.64 -19.78
C TRP A 799 -25.00 -18.93 -19.85
N ILE A 800 -24.65 -18.20 -18.80
CA ILE A 800 -23.32 -17.61 -18.66
C ILE A 800 -22.33 -18.71 -18.25
N GLN A 801 -21.20 -18.81 -18.98
CA GLN A 801 -20.19 -19.86 -18.76
C GLN A 801 -18.83 -19.31 -18.27
N SER A 802 -18.48 -18.08 -18.63
CA SER A 802 -17.09 -17.60 -18.58
C SER A 802 -16.84 -16.39 -17.69
N THR A 803 -17.86 -15.87 -17.00
CA THR A 803 -17.71 -14.78 -16.02
C THR A 803 -17.87 -15.32 -14.58
N GLY A 804 -17.63 -14.50 -13.56
CA GLY A 804 -17.93 -14.83 -12.16
C GLY A 804 -19.41 -15.07 -11.86
N TRP A 805 -20.31 -14.79 -12.81
CA TRP A 805 -21.77 -14.95 -12.72
C TRP A 805 -22.26 -16.19 -13.49
N GLY A 806 -21.39 -17.19 -13.60
CA GLY A 806 -21.59 -18.38 -14.43
C GLY A 806 -21.84 -19.65 -13.65
N ARG A 807 -22.07 -20.75 -14.37
CA ARG A 807 -22.44 -22.05 -13.78
C ARG A 807 -21.49 -22.48 -12.66
N ASP A 808 -22.03 -22.63 -11.45
CA ASP A 808 -21.34 -23.06 -10.22
C ASP A 808 -20.25 -22.09 -9.67
N LYS A 809 -20.25 -20.82 -10.11
CA LYS A 809 -19.24 -19.80 -9.71
C LYS A 809 -19.73 -18.75 -8.72
N GLU A 810 -21.04 -18.66 -8.51
CA GLU A 810 -21.69 -17.67 -7.64
C GLU A 810 -22.48 -18.39 -6.53
N TRP A 811 -22.20 -18.11 -5.26
CA TRP A 811 -22.72 -18.85 -4.11
C TRP A 811 -23.28 -17.88 -3.07
N HIS A 812 -24.59 -17.91 -2.84
CA HIS A 812 -25.28 -16.91 -2.02
C HIS A 812 -25.92 -17.57 -0.79
N PRO A 813 -25.90 -16.93 0.39
CA PRO A 813 -26.66 -17.41 1.55
C PRO A 813 -28.15 -17.24 1.27
N ARG A 814 -28.82 -18.35 0.95
CA ARG A 814 -30.24 -18.34 0.53
C ARG A 814 -31.12 -19.24 1.38
N LEU A 815 -30.57 -20.29 1.99
CA LEU A 815 -31.28 -21.19 2.90
C LEU A 815 -30.65 -21.10 4.29
N PHE A 816 -31.44 -20.74 5.30
CA PHE A 816 -30.93 -20.60 6.66
C PHE A 816 -32.01 -20.87 7.69
N ARG A 817 -31.57 -21.07 8.93
CA ARG A 817 -32.43 -21.29 10.10
C ARG A 817 -32.98 -19.94 10.60
N ASN A 818 -34.29 -19.87 10.81
CA ASN A 818 -35.05 -18.67 11.20
C ASN A 818 -34.97 -18.39 12.70
#